data_AF-A0AAJ7C901-F1
#
_entry.id   AF-A0AAJ7C901-F1
#
_cell.length_a   1.000
_cell.length_b   1.000
_cell.length_c   1.000
_cell.angle_alpha   90.00
_cell.angle_beta   90.00
_cell.angle_gamma   90.00
#
_symmetry.space_group_name_H-M   'P 1'
#
loop_
_entity.id
_entity.type
_entity.pdbx_description
1 polymer ?
#
loop_
_entity_poly.entity_id
_entity_poly.type
_entity_poly.pdbx_seq_one_letter_code
_entity_poly.pdbx_strand_id
1 'polypeptide(L)'
;MSEDIKFIVTELNKLFGRNYNLISFDALNSEDLLQILSDVLSEIEQPGGSRIDVRTETPEQSSVRIFSALRILKYQPNSDPVIFRQGLVRGDAEPIYAVLKWLLSNMQLARQRAYLARFLVKVEIPLEHLGDSEMAALYEQYSRLVEEFKMVHKEREAGKKGGEAAAELKADLEAMEKEREVVLGRVEKMKLRAEPALHLLEAARKLRVERDKERELIVQKEQQQDTMVKLQVSLQRAERELQTLKQMGAGLTSQALIQRLSEEVMVQSAVTKERLPSELAAKKAHVKALTTVVKSAHLGPDEIVALRNRLDIAAREVQALAENKAVAGVADKMAPFRQQAAAIAGMKRNALDKLERAEAAMTDLKVKLEEKREEARRLAEEPAPRGDELKRYVARLKTKSALYKRRRAELAGLRAENGVLNRTLLILEAQLAKLKPTDDAMPVRSATVLPDDCTVENAATINAQLSRNISAFRAQLAPLLNELRPLRQKFQELEERYIAAYRSYSSIETSMESSMNNLLNEVNLLRENVKKDTDEIERLRQEIATLKLAQDRIQEEIRHYASPGGGPTLRDELNEMIQVEEKKSKLLKDDEKSLKERAIESENQTQQWNNLIAIFECKLQCAEDSKKRDGVIVRGQGAETLILQ
;
A
#
# COMPACT_ATOMS: atom_id res chain seq x y z
N MET A 1 -9.15 53.66 18.29
CA MET A 1 -9.83 54.94 17.94
C MET A 1 -10.24 54.99 16.47
N SER A 2 -9.34 55.13 15.49
CA SER A 2 -9.75 55.24 14.06
C SER A 2 -10.43 53.98 13.50
N GLU A 3 -9.94 52.78 13.84
CA GLU A 3 -10.57 51.52 13.39
C GLU A 3 -11.93 51.26 14.07
N ASP A 4 -12.07 51.68 15.33
CA ASP A 4 -13.32 51.53 16.09
C ASP A 4 -14.42 52.42 15.50
N ILE A 5 -14.09 53.67 15.16
CA ILE A 5 -15.02 54.60 14.51
C ILE A 5 -15.38 54.09 13.10
N LYS A 6 -14.41 53.57 12.33
CA LYS A 6 -14.70 52.93 11.02
C LYS A 6 -15.70 51.80 11.17
N PHE A 7 -15.48 50.91 12.14
CA PHE A 7 -16.37 49.78 12.40
C PHE A 7 -17.77 50.23 12.80
N ILE A 8 -17.88 51.15 13.75
CA ILE A 8 -19.16 51.72 14.21
C ILE A 8 -19.92 52.35 13.04
N VAL A 9 -19.27 53.20 12.24
CA VAL A 9 -19.89 53.85 11.08
C VAL A 9 -20.36 52.83 10.03
N THR A 10 -19.57 51.79 9.74
CA THR A 10 -19.98 50.76 8.78
C THR A 10 -21.20 49.95 9.23
N GLU A 11 -21.28 49.59 10.52
CA GLU A 11 -22.39 48.82 11.06
C GLU A 11 -23.63 49.69 11.29
N LEU A 12 -23.48 50.95 11.72
CA LEU A 12 -24.59 51.90 11.83
C LEU A 12 -25.22 52.21 10.46
N ASN A 13 -24.42 52.36 9.41
CA ASN A 13 -24.92 52.58 8.06
C ASN A 13 -25.70 51.37 7.54
N LYS A 14 -25.25 50.14 7.85
CA LYS A 14 -25.99 48.91 7.54
C LYS A 14 -27.32 48.81 8.31
N LEU A 15 -27.34 49.22 9.57
CA LEU A 15 -28.52 49.08 10.44
C LEU A 15 -29.61 50.10 10.15
N PHE A 16 -29.24 51.37 10.00
CA PHE A 16 -30.20 52.46 9.85
C PHE A 16 -30.38 52.92 8.39
N GLY A 17 -29.65 52.34 7.44
CA GLY A 17 -29.66 52.77 6.04
C GLY A 17 -29.20 54.22 5.86
N ARG A 18 -28.43 54.76 6.82
CA ARG A 18 -27.86 56.11 6.79
C ARG A 18 -26.48 56.09 6.13
N ASN A 19 -26.02 57.24 5.63
CA ASN A 19 -24.71 57.40 4.98
C ASN A 19 -23.79 58.30 5.81
N TYR A 20 -23.45 57.88 7.03
CA TYR A 20 -22.44 58.60 7.82
C TYR A 20 -21.05 58.40 7.21
N ASN A 21 -20.32 59.50 7.01
CA ASN A 21 -18.89 59.52 6.76
C ASN A 21 -18.14 59.65 8.10
N LEU A 22 -16.87 59.20 8.15
CA LEU A 22 -16.04 59.31 9.37
C LEU A 22 -16.01 60.73 9.96
N ILE A 23 -15.96 61.75 9.09
CA ILE A 23 -15.91 63.15 9.48
C ILE A 23 -17.27 63.62 10.02
N SER A 24 -18.37 63.19 9.40
CA SER A 24 -19.72 63.56 9.88
C SER A 24 -20.12 62.83 11.16
N PHE A 25 -19.53 61.66 11.44
CA PHE A 25 -19.79 60.92 12.67
C PHE A 25 -18.95 61.47 13.84
N ASP A 26 -17.71 61.88 13.58
CA ASP A 26 -16.86 62.51 14.60
C ASP A 26 -17.29 63.95 14.95
N ALA A 27 -18.03 64.60 14.06
CA ALA A 27 -18.60 65.95 14.26
C ALA A 27 -19.99 65.96 14.95
N LEU A 28 -20.51 64.82 15.41
CA LEU A 28 -21.80 64.74 16.10
C LEU A 28 -21.71 65.34 17.51
N ASN A 29 -22.75 66.09 17.92
CA ASN A 29 -22.84 66.63 19.27
C ASN A 29 -23.10 65.51 20.30
N SER A 30 -22.76 65.76 21.56
CA SER A 30 -22.98 64.81 22.67
C SER A 30 -24.43 64.35 22.81
N GLU A 31 -25.40 65.23 22.56
CA GLU A 31 -26.84 64.92 22.55
C GLU A 31 -27.23 64.02 21.36
N ASP A 32 -26.68 64.29 20.17
CA ASP A 32 -26.96 63.50 18.98
C ASP A 32 -26.31 62.10 19.07
N LEU A 33 -25.18 61.98 19.75
CA LEU A 33 -24.51 60.71 20.04
C LEU A 33 -25.32 59.85 21.03
N LEU A 34 -25.89 60.48 22.06
CA LEU A 34 -26.82 59.83 22.98
C LEU A 34 -28.12 59.41 22.30
N GLN A 35 -28.62 60.20 21.34
CA GLN A 35 -29.76 59.82 20.52
C GLN A 35 -29.45 58.58 19.67
N ILE A 36 -28.28 58.53 19.04
CA ILE A 36 -27.85 57.35 18.26
C ILE A 36 -27.74 56.12 19.17
N LEU A 37 -27.20 56.27 20.38
CA LEU A 37 -27.15 55.17 21.35
C LEU A 37 -28.57 54.73 21.78
N SER A 38 -29.48 55.67 22.03
CA SER A 38 -30.89 55.40 22.35
C SER A 38 -31.61 54.69 21.19
N ASP A 39 -31.37 55.12 19.95
CA ASP A 39 -31.91 54.51 18.73
C ASP A 39 -31.38 53.07 18.57
N VAL A 40 -30.08 52.84 18.80
CA VAL A 40 -29.46 51.50 18.76
C VAL A 40 -30.02 50.60 19.85
N LEU A 41 -30.19 51.10 21.07
CA LEU A 41 -30.77 50.34 22.17
C LEU A 41 -32.25 50.01 21.90
N SER A 42 -33.01 50.96 21.35
CA SER A 42 -34.42 50.74 20.98
C SER A 42 -34.56 49.66 19.90
N GLU A 43 -33.69 49.67 18.90
CA GLU A 43 -33.64 48.65 17.83
C GLU A 43 -33.19 47.26 18.34
N ILE A 44 -32.42 47.22 19.43
CA ILE A 44 -32.01 45.97 20.10
C ILE A 44 -33.15 45.42 21.00
N GLU A 45 -33.88 46.29 21.69
CA GLU A 45 -34.99 45.92 22.57
C GLU A 45 -36.24 45.50 21.79
N GLN A 46 -36.60 46.24 20.75
CA GLN A 46 -37.69 45.91 19.84
C GLN A 46 -37.35 46.38 18.41
N PRO A 47 -37.18 45.46 17.44
CA PRO A 47 -37.00 45.86 16.06
C PRO A 47 -38.27 46.59 15.57
N GLY A 48 -38.16 47.89 15.27
CA GLY A 48 -39.29 48.74 14.88
C GLY A 48 -40.10 49.37 16.04
N GLY A 49 -39.59 49.36 17.27
CA GLY A 49 -40.21 50.04 18.41
C GLY A 49 -40.20 51.58 18.31
N SER A 50 -40.98 52.25 19.17
CA SER A 50 -41.03 53.71 19.22
C SER A 50 -39.64 54.27 19.57
N ARG A 51 -39.04 55.03 18.65
CA ARG A 51 -37.79 55.75 18.90
C ARG A 51 -38.04 56.82 19.95
N ILE A 52 -37.41 56.68 21.11
CA ILE A 52 -37.52 57.66 22.19
C ILE A 52 -36.53 58.78 21.89
N ASP A 53 -37.07 59.99 21.68
CA ASP A 53 -36.28 61.19 21.47
C ASP A 53 -35.75 61.70 22.81
N VAL A 54 -34.43 61.63 22.99
CA VAL A 54 -33.69 62.01 24.19
C VAL A 54 -33.90 63.50 24.53
N ARG A 55 -34.33 64.32 23.57
CA ARG A 55 -34.68 65.74 23.78
C ARG A 55 -35.98 65.96 24.55
N THR A 56 -36.81 64.93 24.70
CA THR A 56 -38.08 65.00 25.43
C THR A 56 -37.99 64.53 26.89
N GLU A 57 -36.91 63.84 27.25
CA GLU A 57 -36.64 63.27 28.59
C GLU A 57 -35.63 64.15 29.36
N THR A 58 -35.68 64.18 30.71
CA THR A 58 -34.60 64.84 31.48
C THR A 58 -33.32 64.01 31.36
N PRO A 59 -32.12 64.63 31.36
CA PRO A 59 -30.86 63.91 31.21
C PRO A 59 -30.67 62.81 32.29
N GLU A 60 -31.21 63.00 33.50
CA GLU A 60 -31.22 61.94 34.51
C GLU A 60 -32.13 60.77 34.15
N GLN A 61 -33.35 61.02 33.63
CA GLN A 61 -34.29 59.98 33.24
C GLN A 61 -33.77 59.14 32.05
N SER A 62 -33.22 59.81 31.03
CA SER A 62 -32.57 59.16 29.88
C SER A 62 -31.40 58.28 30.31
N SER A 63 -30.59 58.77 31.26
CA SER A 63 -29.46 58.00 31.78
C SER A 63 -29.90 56.76 32.55
N VAL A 64 -30.94 56.85 33.40
CA VAL A 64 -31.50 55.70 34.14
C VAL A 64 -32.04 54.65 33.18
N ARG A 65 -32.75 55.06 32.12
CA ARG A 65 -33.23 54.17 31.07
C ARG A 65 -32.06 53.45 30.38
N ILE A 66 -31.07 54.19 29.90
CA ILE A 66 -29.88 53.62 29.23
C ILE A 66 -29.11 52.70 30.18
N PHE A 67 -28.93 53.06 31.46
CA PHE A 67 -28.27 52.19 32.44
C PHE A 67 -29.09 50.93 32.76
N SER A 68 -30.42 51.02 32.82
CA SER A 68 -31.28 49.86 33.01
C SER A 68 -31.18 48.89 31.83
N ALA A 69 -31.20 49.41 30.59
CA ALA A 69 -31.00 48.65 29.37
C ALA A 69 -29.60 48.01 29.31
N LEU A 70 -28.53 48.76 29.61
CA LEU A 70 -27.16 48.23 29.64
C LEU A 70 -26.96 47.18 30.74
N ARG A 71 -27.63 47.33 31.89
CA ARG A 71 -27.63 46.33 32.98
C ARG A 71 -28.32 45.04 32.55
N ILE A 72 -29.46 45.15 31.86
CA ILE A 72 -30.18 44.02 31.28
C ILE A 72 -29.32 43.30 30.24
N LEU A 73 -28.63 44.06 29.39
CA LEU A 73 -27.71 43.53 28.37
C LEU A 73 -26.41 42.96 28.97
N LYS A 74 -26.15 43.17 30.26
CA LYS A 74 -24.93 42.81 31.00
C LYS A 74 -23.66 43.38 30.37
N TYR A 75 -23.67 44.67 30.03
CA TYR A 75 -22.46 45.38 29.63
C TYR A 75 -21.57 45.65 30.84
N GLN A 76 -20.28 45.32 30.74
CA GLN A 76 -19.27 45.64 31.75
C GLN A 76 -18.39 46.79 31.24
N PRO A 77 -18.45 47.98 31.85
CA PRO A 77 -17.58 49.08 31.47
C PRO A 77 -16.12 48.77 31.87
N ASN A 78 -15.17 49.12 31.00
CA ASN A 78 -13.73 48.96 31.25
C ASN A 78 -13.15 50.04 32.19
N SER A 79 -13.95 51.01 32.60
CA SER A 79 -13.57 52.17 33.42
C SER A 79 -14.35 52.17 34.75
N ASP A 80 -13.87 52.96 35.73
CA ASP A 80 -14.53 53.09 37.02
C ASP A 80 -16.04 53.42 36.87
N PRO A 81 -16.95 52.68 37.54
CA PRO A 81 -18.39 52.82 37.37
C PRO A 81 -18.92 54.24 37.62
N VAL A 82 -18.24 55.02 38.46
CA VAL A 82 -18.60 56.41 38.79
C VAL A 82 -18.25 57.36 37.63
N ILE A 83 -17.05 57.19 37.05
CA ILE A 83 -16.57 57.97 35.91
C ILE A 83 -17.39 57.63 34.66
N PHE A 84 -17.69 56.35 34.46
CA PHE A 84 -18.56 55.89 33.38
C PHE A 84 -19.98 56.48 33.49
N ARG A 85 -20.54 56.55 34.71
CA ARG A 85 -21.85 57.18 34.94
C ARG A 85 -21.84 58.67 34.62
N GLN A 86 -20.82 59.39 35.08
CA GLN A 86 -20.68 60.81 34.81
C GLN A 86 -20.44 61.10 33.32
N GLY A 87 -19.63 60.28 32.64
CA GLY A 87 -19.33 60.44 31.22
C GLY A 87 -20.52 60.12 30.31
N LEU A 88 -21.38 59.16 30.68
CA LEU A 88 -22.59 58.87 29.91
C LEU A 88 -23.68 59.94 30.11
N VAL A 89 -23.79 60.53 31.31
CA VAL A 89 -24.70 61.67 31.58
C VAL A 89 -24.27 62.94 30.85
N ARG A 90 -22.94 63.15 30.69
CA ARG A 90 -22.38 64.29 29.93
C ARG A 90 -22.36 64.07 28.42
N GLY A 91 -22.50 62.83 27.97
CA GLY A 91 -22.45 62.46 26.55
C GLY A 91 -21.04 62.44 25.97
N ASP A 92 -20.05 62.00 26.76
CA ASP A 92 -18.66 61.90 26.32
C ASP A 92 -18.49 60.82 25.23
N ALA A 93 -17.68 61.12 24.21
CA ALA A 93 -17.49 60.26 23.04
C ALA A 93 -16.82 58.91 23.39
N GLU A 94 -15.86 58.89 24.31
CA GLU A 94 -15.12 57.67 24.66
C GLU A 94 -15.99 56.57 25.28
N PRO A 95 -16.80 56.83 26.34
CA PRO A 95 -17.72 55.82 26.89
C PRO A 95 -18.77 55.35 25.87
N ILE A 96 -19.30 56.27 25.06
CA ILE A 96 -20.36 55.93 24.11
C ILE A 96 -19.82 55.12 22.93
N TYR A 97 -18.63 55.44 22.40
CA TYR A 97 -17.98 54.61 21.39
C TYR A 97 -17.65 53.21 21.91
N ALA A 98 -17.23 53.08 23.16
CA ALA A 98 -16.99 51.77 23.77
C ALA A 98 -18.28 50.93 23.87
N VAL A 99 -19.40 51.56 24.28
CA VAL A 99 -20.72 50.92 24.36
C VAL A 99 -21.23 50.55 22.96
N LEU A 100 -21.18 51.47 21.99
CA LEU A 100 -21.62 51.23 20.61
C LEU A 100 -20.80 50.13 19.95
N LYS A 101 -19.48 50.12 20.11
CA LYS A 101 -18.62 49.05 19.60
C LYS A 101 -19.05 47.70 20.16
N TRP A 102 -19.32 47.62 21.46
CA TRP A 102 -19.74 46.37 22.08
C TRP A 102 -21.13 45.91 21.61
N LEU A 103 -22.10 46.83 21.54
CA LEU A 103 -23.46 46.53 21.08
C LEU A 103 -23.47 46.07 19.62
N LEU A 104 -22.73 46.74 18.74
CA LEU A 104 -22.66 46.43 17.31
C LEU A 104 -21.89 45.12 17.06
N SER A 105 -20.82 44.87 17.81
CA SER A 105 -20.07 43.59 17.71
C SER A 105 -20.88 42.39 18.19
N ASN A 106 -21.77 42.59 19.17
CA ASN A 106 -22.54 41.52 19.82
C ASN A 106 -24.04 41.64 19.58
N MET A 107 -24.45 42.17 18.43
CA MET A 107 -25.84 42.53 18.17
C MET A 107 -26.83 41.35 18.28
N GLN A 108 -26.44 40.17 17.82
CA GLN A 108 -27.27 38.96 17.93
C GLN A 108 -27.44 38.52 19.41
N LEU A 109 -26.36 38.57 20.19
CA LEU A 109 -26.40 38.26 21.62
C LEU A 109 -27.19 39.32 22.41
N ALA A 110 -27.05 40.59 22.06
CA ALA A 110 -27.77 41.69 22.67
C ALA A 110 -29.28 41.58 22.42
N ARG A 111 -29.70 41.28 21.18
CA ARG A 111 -31.11 41.01 20.83
C ARG A 111 -31.68 39.81 21.57
N GLN A 112 -30.94 38.71 21.64
CA GLN A 112 -31.36 37.53 22.42
C GLN A 112 -31.52 37.87 23.91
N ARG A 113 -30.58 38.63 24.49
CA ARG A 113 -30.66 39.05 25.91
C ARG A 113 -31.82 39.99 26.17
N ALA A 114 -32.06 40.98 25.30
CA ALA A 114 -33.19 41.90 25.42
C ALA A 114 -34.53 41.15 25.32
N TYR A 115 -34.65 40.22 24.37
CA TYR A 115 -35.82 39.35 24.24
C TYR A 115 -36.05 38.50 25.49
N LEU A 116 -35.01 37.84 25.98
CA LEU A 116 -35.08 37.00 27.18
C LEU A 116 -35.37 37.83 28.44
N ALA A 117 -34.85 39.06 28.53
CA ALA A 117 -35.07 39.91 29.69
C ALA A 117 -36.54 40.26 29.91
N ARG A 118 -37.33 40.42 28.85
CA ARG A 118 -38.78 40.65 28.94
C ARG A 118 -39.51 39.53 29.69
N PHE A 119 -38.97 38.31 29.67
CA PHE A 119 -39.58 37.12 30.27
C PHE A 119 -38.84 36.59 31.49
N LEU A 120 -37.54 36.92 31.65
CA LEU A 120 -36.67 36.38 32.71
C LEU A 120 -36.42 37.37 33.85
N VAL A 121 -36.68 38.67 33.67
CA VAL A 121 -36.59 39.64 34.76
C VAL A 121 -37.77 39.39 35.70
N LYS A 122 -37.47 38.93 36.92
CA LYS A 122 -38.49 38.63 37.92
C LYS A 122 -39.16 39.93 38.35
N VAL A 123 -40.48 39.91 38.47
CA VAL A 123 -41.24 40.97 39.13
C VAL A 123 -40.92 40.88 40.62
N GLU A 124 -40.24 41.89 41.17
CA GLU A 124 -39.92 41.95 42.60
C GLU A 124 -41.20 42.26 43.39
N ILE A 125 -41.78 41.23 44.00
CA ILE A 125 -42.93 41.39 44.91
C ILE A 125 -42.38 41.68 46.32
N PRO A 126 -42.78 42.78 46.97
CA PRO A 126 -42.38 43.08 48.34
C PRO A 126 -42.72 41.93 49.30
N LEU A 127 -41.82 41.66 50.25
CA LEU A 127 -41.94 40.56 51.22
C LEU A 127 -43.22 40.60 52.07
N GLU A 128 -43.84 41.78 52.22
CA GLU A 128 -45.10 41.99 52.92
C GLU A 128 -46.29 41.33 52.21
N HIS A 129 -46.29 41.26 50.88
CA HIS A 129 -47.33 40.61 50.07
C HIS A 129 -47.06 39.12 49.81
N LEU A 130 -45.86 38.65 50.12
CA LEU A 130 -45.49 37.23 50.02
C LEU A 130 -45.95 36.41 51.24
N GLY A 131 -46.45 37.07 52.28
CA GLY A 131 -47.04 36.42 53.46
C GLY A 131 -48.42 35.80 53.20
N ASP A 132 -49.13 36.25 52.16
CA ASP A 132 -50.41 35.65 51.74
C ASP A 132 -50.16 34.33 51.00
N SER A 133 -50.77 33.24 51.48
CA SER A 133 -50.57 31.89 50.96
C SER A 133 -50.97 31.73 49.48
N GLU A 134 -51.97 32.47 49.01
CA GLU A 134 -52.40 32.45 47.62
C GLU A 134 -51.39 33.14 46.69
N MET A 135 -50.78 34.24 47.16
CA MET A 135 -49.79 34.98 46.40
C MET A 135 -48.45 34.24 46.31
N ALA A 136 -48.06 33.54 47.37
CA ALA A 136 -46.93 32.64 47.36
C ALA A 136 -47.12 31.49 46.35
N ALA A 137 -48.31 30.87 46.32
CA ALA A 137 -48.62 29.80 45.37
C ALA A 137 -48.59 30.29 43.91
N LEU A 138 -49.14 31.47 43.63
CA LEU A 138 -49.12 32.07 42.29
C LEU A 138 -47.69 32.42 41.85
N TYR A 139 -46.86 32.93 42.77
CA TYR A 139 -45.45 33.23 42.48
C TYR A 139 -44.61 31.97 42.25
N GLU A 140 -44.95 30.86 42.91
CA GLU A 140 -44.33 29.56 42.64
C GLU A 140 -44.73 29.04 41.25
N GLN A 141 -46.00 29.13 40.86
CA GLN A 141 -46.46 28.79 39.51
C GLN A 141 -45.78 29.64 38.45
N TYR A 142 -45.67 30.96 38.66
CA TYR A 142 -44.91 31.86 37.80
C TYR A 142 -43.44 31.42 37.66
N SER A 143 -42.79 31.06 38.78
CA SER A 143 -41.40 30.61 38.78
C SER A 143 -41.23 29.31 37.98
N ARG A 144 -42.15 28.35 38.11
CA ARG A 144 -42.15 27.11 37.32
C ARG A 144 -42.32 27.39 35.83
N LEU A 145 -43.26 28.25 35.44
CA LEU A 145 -43.46 28.64 34.04
C LEU A 145 -42.22 29.34 33.43
N VAL A 146 -41.53 30.16 34.22
CA VAL A 146 -40.27 30.79 33.80
C VAL A 146 -39.17 29.74 33.58
N GLU A 147 -39.11 28.67 34.37
CA GLU A 147 -38.17 27.57 34.18
C GLU A 147 -38.51 26.71 32.97
N GLU A 148 -39.79 26.38 32.75
CA GLU A 148 -40.28 25.70 31.55
C GLU A 148 -39.95 26.50 30.29
N PHE A 149 -40.18 27.83 30.31
CA PHE A 149 -39.80 28.70 29.19
C PHE A 149 -38.30 28.64 28.88
N LYS A 150 -37.41 28.62 29.89
CA LYS A 150 -35.97 28.48 29.67
C LYS A 150 -35.61 27.18 28.97
N MET A 151 -36.24 26.08 29.39
CA MET A 151 -36.00 24.76 28.80
C MET A 151 -36.45 24.73 27.34
N VAL A 152 -37.69 25.11 27.05
CA VAL A 152 -38.25 25.13 25.69
C VAL A 152 -37.49 26.09 24.78
N HIS A 153 -37.13 27.29 25.26
CA HIS A 153 -36.34 28.25 24.47
C HIS A 153 -34.95 27.69 24.13
N LYS A 154 -34.29 26.99 25.06
CA LYS A 154 -32.98 26.37 24.83
C LYS A 154 -33.07 25.25 23.78
N GLU A 155 -34.11 24.42 23.84
CA GLU A 155 -34.37 23.38 22.83
C GLU A 155 -34.64 23.98 21.45
N ARG A 156 -35.44 25.04 21.37
CA ARG A 156 -35.73 25.75 20.12
C ARG A 156 -34.48 26.36 19.50
N GLU A 157 -33.63 27.04 20.28
CA GLU A 157 -32.38 27.62 19.78
C GLU A 157 -31.40 26.53 19.29
N ALA A 158 -31.36 25.38 19.96
CA ALA A 158 -30.60 24.22 19.46
C ALA A 158 -31.17 23.69 18.14
N GLY A 159 -32.50 23.61 18.00
CA GLY A 159 -33.17 23.18 16.77
C GLY A 159 -33.04 24.16 15.61
N LYS A 160 -32.95 25.47 15.87
CA LYS A 160 -32.84 26.51 14.82
C LYS A 160 -31.60 26.32 13.94
N LYS A 161 -30.45 25.97 14.52
CA LYS A 161 -29.23 25.64 13.77
C LYS A 161 -29.42 24.42 12.85
N GLY A 162 -30.19 23.44 13.30
CA GLY A 162 -30.58 22.30 12.47
C GLY A 162 -31.54 22.70 11.33
N GLY A 163 -32.43 23.66 11.58
CA GLY A 163 -33.33 24.21 10.57
C GLY A 163 -32.61 24.99 9.46
N GLU A 164 -31.56 25.75 9.80
CA GLU A 164 -30.72 26.44 8.81
C GLU A 164 -29.99 25.44 7.89
N ALA A 165 -29.39 24.39 8.45
CA ALA A 165 -28.77 23.32 7.66
C ALA A 165 -29.80 22.58 6.79
N ALA A 166 -31.02 22.35 7.30
CA ALA A 166 -32.10 21.75 6.52
C ALA A 166 -32.57 22.66 5.36
N ALA A 167 -32.55 23.98 5.55
CA ALA A 167 -32.89 24.93 4.50
C ALA A 167 -31.84 24.98 3.39
N GLU A 168 -30.54 24.92 3.74
CA GLU A 168 -29.44 24.79 2.77
C GLU A 168 -29.56 23.48 1.98
N LEU A 169 -29.76 22.34 2.64
CA LEU A 169 -29.98 21.06 1.98
C LEU A 169 -31.21 21.06 1.08
N LYS A 170 -32.29 21.75 1.49
CA LYS A 170 -33.48 21.90 0.65
C LYS A 170 -33.18 22.73 -0.60
N ALA A 171 -32.43 23.83 -0.47
CA ALA A 171 -32.02 24.63 -1.62
C ALA A 171 -31.11 23.84 -2.58
N ASP A 172 -30.18 23.03 -2.04
CA ASP A 172 -29.33 22.14 -2.84
C ASP A 172 -30.13 21.06 -3.54
N LEU A 173 -31.13 20.47 -2.87
CA LEU A 173 -32.05 19.50 -3.49
C LEU A 173 -32.86 20.14 -4.62
N GLU A 174 -33.42 21.33 -4.41
CA GLU A 174 -34.14 22.07 -5.45
C GLU A 174 -33.22 22.42 -6.63
N ALA A 175 -31.94 22.73 -6.38
CA ALA A 175 -30.95 22.94 -7.42
C ALA A 175 -30.66 21.65 -8.20
N MET A 176 -30.44 20.53 -7.50
CA MET A 176 -30.23 19.21 -8.12
C MET A 176 -31.45 18.73 -8.92
N GLU A 177 -32.67 19.03 -8.47
CA GLU A 177 -33.89 18.73 -9.19
C GLU A 177 -33.99 19.52 -10.49
N LYS A 178 -33.69 20.83 -10.46
CA LYS A 178 -33.63 21.66 -11.67
C LYS A 178 -32.56 21.16 -12.64
N GLU A 179 -31.37 20.80 -12.15
CA GLU A 179 -30.33 20.20 -13.00
C GLU A 179 -30.78 18.87 -13.61
N ARG A 180 -31.46 18.03 -12.83
CA ARG A 180 -32.04 16.76 -13.32
C ARG A 180 -33.05 17.02 -14.43
N GLU A 181 -33.96 17.98 -14.26
CA GLU A 181 -34.94 18.35 -15.28
C GLU A 181 -34.28 18.86 -16.56
N VAL A 182 -33.25 19.71 -16.45
CA VAL A 182 -32.48 20.19 -17.61
C VAL A 182 -31.80 19.03 -18.33
N VAL A 183 -31.19 18.10 -17.60
CA VAL A 183 -30.54 16.91 -18.17
C VAL A 183 -31.58 15.99 -18.83
N LEU A 184 -32.71 15.74 -18.18
CA LEU A 184 -33.81 14.95 -18.74
C LEU A 184 -34.35 15.57 -20.03
N GLY A 185 -34.62 16.87 -20.04
CA GLY A 185 -35.07 17.58 -21.24
C GLY A 185 -34.03 17.54 -22.37
N ARG A 186 -32.73 17.59 -22.05
CA ARG A 186 -31.65 17.39 -23.04
C ARG A 186 -31.62 15.96 -23.55
N VAL A 187 -31.80 14.96 -22.68
CA VAL A 187 -31.86 13.54 -23.03
C VAL A 187 -33.06 13.26 -23.94
N GLU A 188 -34.24 13.82 -23.65
CA GLU A 188 -35.44 13.70 -24.49
C GLU A 188 -35.21 14.30 -25.88
N LYS A 189 -34.66 15.51 -25.97
CA LYS A 189 -34.28 16.12 -27.25
C LYS A 189 -33.28 15.27 -28.02
N MET A 190 -32.31 14.66 -27.33
CA MET A 190 -31.33 13.76 -27.96
C MET A 190 -31.94 12.42 -28.37
N LYS A 191 -32.89 11.88 -27.60
CA LYS A 191 -33.65 10.67 -27.95
C LYS A 191 -34.47 10.88 -29.21
N LEU A 192 -35.21 12.00 -29.30
CA LEU A 192 -35.95 12.38 -30.51
C LEU A 192 -35.02 12.47 -31.74
N ARG A 193 -33.83 13.05 -31.60
CA ARG A 193 -32.83 13.08 -32.68
C ARG A 193 -32.23 11.72 -33.03
N ALA A 194 -32.24 10.77 -32.09
CA ALA A 194 -31.66 9.44 -32.24
C ALA A 194 -32.69 8.35 -32.58
N GLU A 195 -33.99 8.67 -32.62
CA GLU A 195 -35.08 7.78 -33.07
C GLU A 195 -34.78 7.01 -34.37
N PRO A 196 -34.22 7.62 -35.44
CA PRO A 196 -33.94 6.88 -36.67
C PRO A 196 -32.85 5.81 -36.53
N ALA A 197 -32.07 5.81 -35.44
CA ALA A 197 -30.92 4.94 -35.23
C ALA A 197 -30.92 4.24 -33.86
N LEU A 198 -32.11 3.92 -33.32
CA LEU A 198 -32.27 3.29 -32.00
C LEU A 198 -31.44 2.01 -31.82
N HIS A 199 -31.34 1.18 -32.87
CA HIS A 199 -30.56 -0.07 -32.85
C HIS A 199 -29.04 0.15 -32.68
N LEU A 200 -28.52 1.34 -33.00
CA LEU A 200 -27.11 1.69 -32.82
C LEU A 200 -26.81 2.25 -31.42
N LEU A 201 -27.82 2.64 -30.63
CA LEU A 201 -27.61 3.20 -29.30
C LEU A 201 -26.98 2.19 -28.33
N GLU A 202 -27.35 0.92 -28.42
CA GLU A 202 -26.72 -0.14 -27.61
C GLU A 202 -25.25 -0.34 -27.98
N ALA A 203 -24.94 -0.35 -29.28
CA ALA A 203 -23.57 -0.45 -29.76
C ALA A 203 -22.74 0.79 -29.37
N ALA A 204 -23.32 1.99 -29.47
CA ALA A 204 -22.69 3.24 -29.04
C ALA A 204 -22.48 3.29 -27.52
N ARG A 205 -23.42 2.76 -26.72
CA ARG A 205 -23.26 2.61 -25.27
C ARG A 205 -22.11 1.66 -24.94
N LYS A 206 -22.05 0.49 -25.59
CA LYS A 206 -20.94 -0.48 -25.43
C LYS A 206 -19.61 0.17 -25.79
N LEU A 207 -19.54 0.86 -26.93
CA LEU A 207 -18.33 1.58 -27.35
C LEU A 207 -17.94 2.68 -26.35
N ARG A 208 -18.89 3.44 -25.82
CA ARG A 208 -18.63 4.47 -24.80
C ARG A 208 -18.04 3.85 -23.54
N VAL A 209 -18.64 2.78 -23.04
CA VAL A 209 -18.16 2.05 -21.86
C VAL A 209 -16.74 1.52 -22.08
N GLU A 210 -16.46 0.94 -23.25
CA GLU A 210 -15.11 0.46 -23.57
C GLU A 210 -14.10 1.62 -23.71
N ARG A 211 -14.51 2.78 -24.24
CA ARG A 211 -13.67 3.99 -24.28
C ARG A 211 -13.41 4.60 -22.91
N ASP A 212 -14.39 4.57 -22.02
CA ASP A 212 -14.24 5.04 -20.64
C ASP A 212 -13.26 4.12 -19.89
N LYS A 213 -13.40 2.79 -20.04
CA LYS A 213 -12.42 1.81 -19.53
C LYS A 213 -11.02 2.01 -20.13
N GLU A 214 -10.92 2.25 -21.44
CA GLU A 214 -9.64 2.54 -22.12
C GLU A 214 -8.96 3.75 -21.49
N ARG A 215 -9.71 4.84 -21.22
CA ARG A 215 -9.18 6.03 -20.55
C ARG A 215 -8.75 5.76 -19.11
N GLU A 216 -9.55 5.02 -18.34
CA GLU A 216 -9.19 4.62 -16.98
C GLU A 216 -7.90 3.79 -16.96
N LEU A 217 -7.76 2.83 -17.87
CA LEU A 217 -6.56 2.01 -18.01
C LEU A 217 -5.34 2.84 -18.41
N ILE A 218 -5.49 3.83 -19.30
CA ILE A 218 -4.41 4.76 -19.66
C ILE A 218 -3.97 5.57 -18.44
N VAL A 219 -4.91 6.15 -17.69
CA VAL A 219 -4.61 6.91 -16.47
C VAL A 219 -3.93 6.03 -15.42
N GLN A 220 -4.41 4.79 -15.22
CA GLN A 220 -3.78 3.83 -14.31
C GLN A 220 -2.36 3.45 -14.77
N LYS A 221 -2.16 3.25 -16.07
CA LYS A 221 -0.84 2.95 -16.65
C LYS A 221 0.14 4.11 -16.44
N GLU A 222 -0.30 5.35 -16.69
CA GLU A 222 0.52 6.55 -16.45
C GLU A 222 0.88 6.66 -14.96
N GLN A 223 -0.09 6.46 -14.06
CA GLN A 223 0.16 6.46 -12.62
C GLN A 223 1.16 5.36 -12.21
N GLN A 224 1.00 4.14 -12.73
CA GLN A 224 1.92 3.03 -12.45
C GLN A 224 3.33 3.32 -12.98
N GLN A 225 3.45 3.85 -14.21
CA GLN A 225 4.73 4.26 -14.78
C GLN A 225 5.41 5.35 -13.92
N ASP A 226 4.66 6.36 -13.49
CA ASP A 226 5.16 7.40 -12.59
C ASP A 226 5.63 6.81 -11.25
N THR A 227 4.90 5.85 -10.68
CA THR A 227 5.33 5.17 -9.44
C THR A 227 6.58 4.33 -9.66
N MET A 228 6.70 3.62 -10.79
CA MET A 228 7.88 2.83 -11.12
C MET A 228 9.11 3.72 -11.27
N VAL A 229 9.00 4.85 -11.98
CA VAL A 229 10.08 5.83 -12.12
C VAL A 229 10.49 6.39 -10.75
N LYS A 230 9.53 6.76 -9.89
CA LYS A 230 9.82 7.23 -8.53
C LYS A 230 10.57 6.19 -7.70
N LEU A 231 10.13 4.92 -7.75
CA LEU A 231 10.79 3.82 -7.05
C LEU A 231 12.20 3.56 -7.61
N GLN A 232 12.39 3.61 -8.93
CA GLN A 232 13.69 3.45 -9.57
C GLN A 232 14.65 4.58 -9.18
N VAL A 233 14.19 5.84 -9.13
CA VAL A 233 14.98 6.98 -8.63
C VAL A 233 15.35 6.79 -7.16
N SER A 234 14.43 6.30 -6.33
CA SER A 234 14.70 6.00 -4.91
C SER A 234 15.74 4.89 -4.75
N LEU A 235 15.66 3.83 -5.55
CA LEU A 235 16.63 2.74 -5.56
C LEU A 235 18.03 3.24 -5.95
N GLN A 236 18.13 4.00 -7.05
CA GLN A 236 19.39 4.61 -7.47
C GLN A 236 19.98 5.53 -6.40
N ARG A 237 19.14 6.26 -5.66
CA ARG A 237 19.59 7.09 -4.54
C ARG A 237 20.17 6.24 -3.41
N ALA A 238 19.47 5.19 -2.98
CA ALA A 238 19.96 4.27 -1.95
C ALA A 238 21.27 3.57 -2.37
N GLU A 239 21.40 3.20 -3.65
CA GLU A 239 22.64 2.65 -4.21
C GLU A 239 23.78 3.66 -4.20
N ARG A 240 23.52 4.94 -4.52
CA ARG A 240 24.52 6.02 -4.41
C ARG A 240 24.95 6.22 -2.96
N GLU A 241 24.02 6.26 -2.02
CA GLU A 241 24.32 6.38 -0.57
C GLU A 241 25.14 5.18 -0.08
N LEU A 242 24.83 3.97 -0.54
CA LEU A 242 25.61 2.77 -0.22
C LEU A 242 27.01 2.82 -0.85
N GLN A 243 27.15 3.31 -2.09
CA GLN A 243 28.44 3.49 -2.75
C GLN A 243 29.28 4.57 -2.07
N THR A 244 28.70 5.70 -1.66
CA THR A 244 29.41 6.73 -0.92
C THR A 244 29.85 6.18 0.44
N LEU A 245 29.00 5.47 1.18
CA LEU A 245 29.39 4.81 2.43
C LEU A 245 30.53 3.79 2.23
N LYS A 246 30.50 2.99 1.16
CA LYS A 246 31.60 2.07 0.81
C LYS A 246 32.90 2.81 0.47
N GLN A 247 32.83 3.92 -0.27
CA GLN A 247 33.98 4.77 -0.58
C GLN A 247 34.50 5.51 0.66
N MET A 248 33.60 5.90 1.57
CA MET A 248 33.90 6.55 2.84
C MET A 248 34.62 5.62 3.81
N GLY A 249 34.29 4.33 3.80
CA GLY A 249 35.00 3.31 4.58
C GLY A 249 36.46 3.10 4.16
N ALA A 250 36.87 3.59 2.98
CA ALA A 250 38.19 3.35 2.41
C ALA A 250 39.20 4.51 2.56
N GLY A 251 38.83 5.66 3.19
CA GLY A 251 39.85 6.66 3.54
C GLY A 251 39.40 8.12 3.70
N LEU A 252 38.49 8.42 4.62
CA LEU A 252 38.14 9.82 4.94
C LEU A 252 38.18 10.12 6.44
N THR A 253 38.80 11.25 6.79
CA THR A 253 38.67 11.87 8.11
C THR A 253 37.27 12.47 8.27
N SER A 254 36.76 12.52 9.50
CA SER A 254 35.42 13.09 9.80
C SER A 254 35.26 14.53 9.31
N GLN A 255 36.35 15.31 9.26
CA GLN A 255 36.37 16.69 8.75
C GLN A 255 36.11 16.77 7.24
N ALA A 256 36.76 15.92 6.44
CA ALA A 256 36.54 15.90 4.99
C ALA A 256 35.12 15.43 4.63
N LEU A 257 34.54 14.54 5.46
CA LEU A 257 33.14 14.14 5.33
C LEU A 257 32.18 15.30 5.59
N ILE A 258 32.38 16.05 6.68
CA ILE A 258 31.53 17.19 7.01
C ILE A 258 31.62 18.26 5.92
N GLN A 259 32.82 18.53 5.39
CA GLN A 259 32.99 19.48 4.30
C GLN A 259 32.20 19.07 3.04
N ARG A 260 32.34 17.82 2.60
CA ARG A 260 31.60 17.33 1.42
C ARG A 260 30.08 17.33 1.63
N LEU A 261 29.60 16.90 2.80
CA LEU A 261 28.17 16.97 3.14
C LEU A 261 27.68 18.42 3.17
N SER A 262 28.48 19.36 3.66
CA SER A 262 28.11 20.78 3.65
C SER A 262 28.00 21.35 2.22
N GLU A 263 28.89 20.93 1.32
CA GLU A 263 28.84 21.29 -0.10
C GLU A 263 27.61 20.67 -0.80
N GLU A 264 27.31 19.39 -0.55
CA GLU A 264 26.11 18.71 -1.06
C GLU A 264 24.82 19.36 -0.54
N VAL A 265 24.74 19.69 0.75
CA VAL A 265 23.59 20.40 1.36
C VAL A 265 23.46 21.81 0.77
N MET A 266 24.56 22.51 0.50
CA MET A 266 24.52 23.83 -0.14
C MET A 266 23.95 23.75 -1.55
N VAL A 267 24.43 22.80 -2.37
CA VAL A 267 23.93 22.57 -3.73
C VAL A 267 22.45 22.17 -3.69
N GLN A 268 22.07 21.24 -2.82
CA GLN A 268 20.69 20.79 -2.71
C GLN A 268 19.76 21.88 -2.18
N SER A 269 20.22 22.71 -1.26
CA SER A 269 19.47 23.91 -0.81
C SER A 269 19.28 24.91 -1.95
N ALA A 270 20.28 25.11 -2.82
CA ALA A 270 20.13 26.00 -3.98
C ALA A 270 19.11 25.46 -4.99
N VAL A 271 19.16 24.16 -5.29
CA VAL A 271 18.20 23.50 -6.21
C VAL A 271 16.77 23.52 -5.65
N THR A 272 16.59 23.21 -4.37
CA THR A 272 15.28 23.14 -3.72
C THR A 272 14.63 24.49 -3.45
N LYS A 273 15.41 25.53 -3.10
CA LYS A 273 14.86 26.86 -2.78
C LYS A 273 14.68 27.75 -4.00
N GLU A 274 15.52 27.63 -5.02
CA GLU A 274 15.52 28.56 -6.15
C GLU A 274 15.04 27.91 -7.46
N ARG A 275 15.65 26.79 -7.86
CA ARG A 275 15.42 26.20 -9.19
C ARG A 275 14.10 25.42 -9.27
N LEU A 276 13.88 24.44 -8.40
CA LEU A 276 12.67 23.62 -8.42
C LEU A 276 11.37 24.45 -8.25
N PRO A 277 11.30 25.43 -7.35
CA PRO A 277 10.09 26.25 -7.21
C PRO A 277 9.82 27.13 -8.44
N SER A 278 10.88 27.67 -9.08
CA SER A 278 10.72 28.51 -10.29
C SER A 278 10.30 27.68 -11.51
N GLU A 279 10.89 26.49 -11.70
CA GLU A 279 10.48 25.54 -12.75
C GLU A 279 9.06 25.01 -12.50
N LEU A 280 8.71 24.68 -11.25
CA LEU A 280 7.37 24.23 -10.89
C LEU A 280 6.34 25.33 -11.12
N ALA A 281 6.66 26.59 -10.78
CA ALA A 281 5.79 27.73 -11.05
C ALA A 281 5.58 27.93 -12.56
N ALA A 282 6.64 27.81 -13.38
CA ALA A 282 6.56 27.90 -14.83
C ALA A 282 5.71 26.77 -15.43
N LYS A 283 5.90 25.52 -14.99
CA LYS A 283 5.08 24.37 -15.43
C LYS A 283 3.62 24.50 -14.98
N LYS A 284 3.36 24.91 -13.75
CA LYS A 284 2.00 25.21 -13.25
C LYS A 284 1.33 26.32 -14.06
N ALA A 285 2.05 27.38 -14.41
CA ALA A 285 1.53 28.46 -15.26
C ALA A 285 1.19 27.94 -16.67
N HIS A 286 2.03 27.10 -17.25
CA HIS A 286 1.77 26.49 -18.55
C HIS A 286 0.55 25.55 -18.52
N VAL A 287 0.42 24.69 -17.50
CA VAL A 287 -0.75 23.81 -17.32
C VAL A 287 -2.01 24.63 -17.11
N LYS A 288 -1.97 25.70 -16.30
CA LYS A 288 -3.10 26.62 -16.13
C LYS A 288 -3.51 27.23 -17.47
N ALA A 289 -2.55 27.71 -18.27
CA ALA A 289 -2.83 28.26 -19.59
C ALA A 289 -3.50 27.22 -20.52
N LEU A 290 -2.95 26.01 -20.59
CA LEU A 290 -3.55 24.90 -21.37
C LEU A 290 -4.94 24.54 -20.88
N THR A 291 -5.16 24.52 -19.56
CA THR A 291 -6.48 24.25 -18.97
C THR A 291 -7.49 25.34 -19.35
N THR A 292 -7.08 26.60 -19.35
CA THR A 292 -7.92 27.72 -19.81
C THR A 292 -8.26 27.59 -21.30
N VAL A 293 -7.30 27.16 -22.13
CA VAL A 293 -7.51 26.91 -23.57
C VAL A 293 -8.46 25.74 -23.81
N VAL A 294 -8.39 24.66 -23.03
CA VAL A 294 -9.31 23.51 -23.14
C VAL A 294 -10.73 23.87 -22.67
N LYS A 295 -10.86 24.73 -21.66
CA LYS A 295 -12.16 25.18 -21.13
C LYS A 295 -12.86 26.21 -22.01
N SER A 296 -12.10 26.96 -22.82
CA SER A 296 -12.68 27.90 -23.78
C SER A 296 -13.16 27.12 -24.99
N ALA A 297 -14.45 27.23 -25.31
CA ALA A 297 -15.14 26.36 -26.26
C ALA A 297 -14.63 26.46 -27.72
N HIS A 298 -13.78 27.45 -28.02
CA HIS A 298 -13.18 27.72 -29.33
C HIS A 298 -12.33 29.00 -29.23
N LEU A 299 -11.00 28.91 -29.21
CA LEU A 299 -10.15 30.03 -29.60
C LEU A 299 -9.99 29.98 -31.12
N GLY A 300 -10.66 30.87 -31.83
CA GLY A 300 -10.45 31.04 -33.27
C GLY A 300 -9.03 31.57 -33.57
N PRO A 301 -8.50 31.36 -34.80
CA PRO A 301 -7.21 31.91 -35.21
C PRO A 301 -7.15 33.44 -35.03
N ASP A 302 -8.28 34.13 -35.20
CA ASP A 302 -8.40 35.59 -35.06
C ASP A 302 -8.25 36.06 -33.60
N GLU A 303 -8.77 35.30 -32.63
CA GLU A 303 -8.62 35.62 -31.20
C GLU A 303 -7.18 35.40 -30.72
N ILE A 304 -6.50 34.38 -31.25
CA ILE A 304 -5.08 34.12 -30.99
C ILE A 304 -4.22 35.26 -31.56
N VAL A 305 -4.53 35.73 -32.77
CA VAL A 305 -3.85 36.89 -33.38
C VAL A 305 -4.12 38.16 -32.58
N ALA A 306 -5.34 38.39 -32.10
CA ALA A 306 -5.67 39.53 -31.25
C ALA A 306 -4.91 39.49 -29.91
N LEU A 307 -4.78 38.32 -29.28
CA LEU A 307 -3.99 38.13 -28.06
C LEU A 307 -2.49 38.33 -28.31
N ARG A 308 -1.95 37.88 -29.44
CA ARG A 308 -0.56 38.14 -29.84
C ARG A 308 -0.31 39.63 -30.04
N ASN A 309 -1.21 40.33 -30.74
CA ASN A 309 -1.10 41.77 -30.94
C ASN A 309 -1.15 42.53 -29.60
N ARG A 310 -2.01 42.13 -28.66
CA ARG A 310 -2.03 42.71 -27.31
C ARG A 310 -0.74 42.43 -26.54
N LEU A 311 -0.17 41.24 -26.69
CA LEU A 311 1.10 40.87 -26.06
C LEU A 311 2.26 41.68 -26.64
N ASP A 312 2.27 41.91 -27.96
CA ASP A 312 3.27 42.76 -28.62
C ASP A 312 3.16 44.23 -28.20
N ILE A 313 1.94 44.75 -28.05
CA ILE A 313 1.70 46.11 -27.54
C ILE A 313 2.20 46.22 -26.09
N ALA A 314 1.80 45.28 -25.22
CA ALA A 314 2.25 45.27 -23.83
C ALA A 314 3.78 45.09 -23.71
N ALA A 315 4.40 44.27 -24.57
CA ALA A 315 5.85 44.11 -24.61
C ALA A 315 6.55 45.42 -25.00
N ARG A 316 6.02 46.15 -26.00
CA ARG A 316 6.52 47.47 -26.38
C ARG A 316 6.33 48.50 -25.29
N GLU A 317 5.21 48.49 -24.58
CA GLU A 317 4.96 49.37 -23.43
C GLU A 317 5.93 49.08 -22.27
N VAL A 318 6.15 47.81 -21.94
CA VAL A 318 7.13 47.39 -20.92
C VAL A 318 8.54 47.80 -21.33
N GLN A 319 8.90 47.64 -22.61
CA GLN A 319 10.19 48.07 -23.14
C GLN A 319 10.34 49.59 -23.07
N ALA A 320 9.35 50.35 -23.49
CA ALA A 320 9.34 51.81 -23.39
C ALA A 320 9.42 52.30 -21.93
N LEU A 321 8.73 51.62 -21.00
CA LEU A 321 8.83 51.91 -19.57
C LEU A 321 10.20 51.55 -18.99
N ALA A 322 10.83 50.47 -19.46
CA ALA A 322 12.19 50.08 -19.06
C ALA A 322 13.23 51.08 -19.60
N GLU A 323 13.09 51.51 -20.85
CA GLU A 323 13.92 52.53 -21.49
C GLU A 323 13.74 53.90 -20.80
N ASN A 324 12.50 54.32 -20.55
CA ASN A 324 12.21 55.55 -19.79
C ASN A 324 12.78 55.51 -18.37
N LYS A 325 12.75 54.34 -17.71
CA LYS A 325 13.38 54.15 -16.39
C LYS A 325 14.91 54.19 -16.46
N ALA A 326 15.51 53.76 -17.56
CA ALA A 326 16.95 53.86 -17.79
C ALA A 326 17.41 55.29 -18.15
N VAL A 327 16.55 56.06 -18.83
CA VAL A 327 16.80 57.44 -19.25
C VAL A 327 16.49 58.46 -18.14
N ALA A 328 15.52 58.17 -17.26
CA ALA A 328 15.23 58.98 -16.08
C ALA A 328 16.35 58.86 -15.05
N GLY A 329 17.40 59.65 -15.26
CA GLY A 329 18.65 59.70 -14.51
C GLY A 329 18.56 60.18 -13.06
N VAL A 330 17.72 59.58 -12.23
CA VAL A 330 18.06 59.43 -10.81
C VAL A 330 19.06 58.29 -10.79
N ALA A 331 20.37 58.62 -10.77
CA ALA A 331 21.48 57.67 -10.81
C ALA A 331 21.11 56.38 -10.08
N ASP A 332 20.71 55.36 -10.85
CA ASP A 332 20.19 54.13 -10.30
C ASP A 332 21.40 53.38 -9.77
N LYS A 333 21.82 53.71 -8.55
CA LYS A 333 22.95 53.10 -7.84
C LYS A 333 22.77 51.58 -7.78
N MET A 334 21.54 51.10 -7.96
CA MET A 334 21.18 49.69 -8.01
C MET A 334 21.31 49.05 -9.41
N ALA A 335 21.44 49.81 -10.49
CA ALA A 335 21.69 49.26 -11.83
C ALA A 335 22.98 48.43 -11.93
N PRO A 336 24.16 48.88 -11.45
CA PRO A 336 25.36 48.04 -11.44
C PRO A 336 25.19 46.83 -10.51
N PHE A 337 24.51 46.97 -9.37
CA PHE A 337 24.21 45.82 -8.49
C PHE A 337 23.25 44.81 -9.13
N ARG A 338 22.27 45.26 -9.93
CA ARG A 338 21.38 44.38 -10.71
C ARG A 338 22.12 43.68 -11.84
N GLN A 339 23.02 44.38 -12.53
CA GLN A 339 23.88 43.77 -13.55
C GLN A 339 24.84 42.75 -12.92
N GLN A 340 25.45 43.09 -11.78
CA GLN A 340 26.30 42.17 -11.02
C GLN A 340 25.51 40.97 -10.49
N ALA A 341 24.32 41.18 -9.95
CA ALA A 341 23.43 40.10 -9.51
C ALA A 341 22.98 39.22 -10.69
N ALA A 342 22.68 39.80 -11.85
CA ALA A 342 22.34 39.05 -13.06
C ALA A 342 23.55 38.24 -13.58
N ALA A 343 24.75 38.81 -13.55
CA ALA A 343 25.98 38.12 -13.92
C ALA A 343 26.31 36.97 -12.96
N ILE A 344 26.20 37.20 -11.64
CA ILE A 344 26.39 36.16 -10.60
C ILE A 344 25.32 35.07 -10.74
N ALA A 345 24.06 35.44 -10.98
CA ALA A 345 22.98 34.48 -11.21
C ALA A 345 23.22 33.66 -12.50
N GLY A 346 23.71 34.29 -13.56
CA GLY A 346 24.12 33.61 -14.79
C GLY A 346 25.29 32.65 -14.57
N MET A 347 26.32 33.06 -13.83
CA MET A 347 27.43 32.19 -13.45
C MET A 347 26.96 31.01 -12.58
N LYS A 348 26.08 31.25 -11.60
CA LYS A 348 25.48 30.22 -10.76
C LYS A 348 24.67 29.21 -11.59
N ARG A 349 23.85 29.69 -12.53
CA ARG A 349 23.11 28.82 -13.48
C ARG A 349 24.06 27.99 -14.33
N ASN A 350 25.05 28.62 -14.95
CA ASN A 350 26.03 27.90 -15.77
C ASN A 350 26.82 26.84 -14.97
N ALA A 351 27.13 27.12 -13.70
CA ALA A 351 27.79 26.16 -12.82
C ALA A 351 26.88 24.97 -12.47
N LEU A 352 25.61 25.24 -12.14
CA LEU A 352 24.60 24.19 -11.92
C LEU A 352 24.35 23.35 -13.17
N ASP A 353 24.27 23.97 -14.35
CA ASP A 353 24.10 23.24 -15.62
C ASP A 353 25.32 22.35 -15.94
N LYS A 354 26.53 22.82 -15.63
CA LYS A 354 27.74 21.99 -15.75
C LYS A 354 27.72 20.82 -14.77
N LEU A 355 27.27 21.05 -13.54
CA LEU A 355 27.13 20.01 -12.53
C LEU A 355 26.11 18.95 -13.00
N GLU A 356 24.94 19.36 -13.47
CA GLU A 356 23.92 18.46 -14.00
C GLU A 356 24.41 17.65 -15.20
N ARG A 357 25.16 18.26 -16.12
CA ARG A 357 25.77 17.52 -17.24
C ARG A 357 26.80 16.50 -16.77
N ALA A 358 27.61 16.85 -15.76
CA ALA A 358 28.58 15.93 -15.19
C ALA A 358 27.91 14.79 -14.42
N GLU A 359 26.84 15.08 -13.67
CA GLU A 359 26.02 14.08 -13.00
C GLU A 359 25.33 13.15 -14.00
N ALA A 360 24.75 13.68 -15.07
CA ALA A 360 24.14 12.90 -16.15
C ALA A 360 25.18 12.01 -16.85
N ALA A 361 26.37 12.54 -17.16
CA ALA A 361 27.46 11.75 -17.71
C ALA A 361 27.92 10.64 -16.75
N MET A 362 27.92 10.90 -15.44
CA MET A 362 28.26 9.91 -14.42
C MET A 362 27.19 8.81 -14.32
N THR A 363 25.90 9.15 -14.41
CA THR A 363 24.83 8.16 -14.46
C THR A 363 24.90 7.33 -15.73
N ASP A 364 25.16 7.94 -16.88
CA ASP A 364 25.28 7.24 -18.17
C ASP A 364 26.47 6.27 -18.15
N LEU A 365 27.61 6.70 -17.62
CA LEU A 365 28.79 5.84 -17.46
C LEU A 365 28.53 4.69 -16.48
N LYS A 366 27.76 4.92 -15.42
CA LYS A 366 27.34 3.85 -14.49
C LYS A 366 26.42 2.84 -15.16
N VAL A 367 25.43 3.29 -15.93
CA VAL A 367 24.55 2.41 -16.70
C VAL A 367 25.37 1.58 -17.68
N LYS A 368 26.25 2.21 -18.46
CA LYS A 368 27.17 1.50 -19.38
C LYS A 368 28.06 0.50 -18.65
N LEU A 369 28.51 0.81 -17.44
CA LEU A 369 29.33 -0.09 -16.64
C LEU A 369 28.52 -1.31 -16.15
N GLU A 370 27.26 -1.12 -15.73
CA GLU A 370 26.36 -2.23 -15.41
C GLU A 370 25.99 -3.05 -16.64
N GLU A 371 25.68 -2.43 -17.78
CA GLU A 371 25.48 -3.13 -19.06
C GLU A 371 26.70 -3.98 -19.42
N LYS A 372 27.92 -3.43 -19.31
CA LYS A 372 29.16 -4.18 -19.54
C LYS A 372 29.38 -5.29 -18.52
N ARG A 373 28.96 -5.11 -17.27
CA ARG A 373 28.97 -6.16 -16.24
C ARG A 373 27.97 -7.26 -16.55
N GLU A 374 26.78 -6.93 -17.01
CA GLU A 374 25.77 -7.89 -17.43
C GLU A 374 26.20 -8.65 -18.69
N GLU A 375 26.76 -7.96 -19.70
CA GLU A 375 27.40 -8.58 -20.86
C GLU A 375 28.53 -9.52 -20.43
N ALA A 376 29.38 -9.10 -19.48
CA ALA A 376 30.44 -9.95 -18.94
C ALA A 376 29.89 -11.15 -18.16
N ARG A 377 28.76 -11.01 -17.44
CA ARG A 377 28.06 -12.11 -16.76
C ARG A 377 27.46 -13.09 -17.77
N ARG A 378 26.79 -12.61 -18.82
CA ARG A 378 26.26 -13.43 -19.92
C ARG A 378 27.37 -14.19 -20.63
N LEU A 379 28.49 -13.54 -20.92
CA LEU A 379 29.68 -14.19 -21.50
C LEU A 379 30.37 -15.16 -20.52
N ALA A 380 30.19 -14.99 -19.21
CA ALA A 380 30.72 -15.89 -18.19
C ALA A 380 29.83 -17.13 -17.93
N GLU A 381 28.65 -17.23 -18.53
CA GLU A 381 27.86 -18.47 -18.54
C GLU A 381 28.57 -19.58 -19.33
N GLU A 382 29.46 -19.25 -20.27
CA GLU A 382 30.51 -20.17 -20.70
C GLU A 382 31.63 -20.15 -19.63
N PRO A 383 31.90 -21.28 -18.94
CA PRO A 383 32.90 -21.35 -17.88
C PRO A 383 34.30 -21.36 -18.51
N ALA A 384 34.72 -20.22 -19.06
CA ALA A 384 36.06 -19.99 -19.53
C ALA A 384 36.94 -19.65 -18.31
N PRO A 385 37.84 -20.54 -17.86
CA PRO A 385 38.71 -20.23 -16.74
C PRO A 385 39.61 -19.07 -17.14
N ARG A 386 39.60 -17.96 -16.38
CA ARG A 386 40.45 -16.79 -16.64
C ARG A 386 41.58 -16.69 -15.62
N GLY A 387 42.72 -16.13 -16.06
CA GLY A 387 43.87 -15.85 -15.19
C GLY A 387 44.46 -17.10 -14.53
N ASP A 388 44.46 -17.14 -13.20
CA ASP A 388 45.12 -18.20 -12.42
C ASP A 388 44.38 -19.54 -12.49
N GLU A 389 43.08 -19.54 -12.74
CA GLU A 389 42.31 -20.77 -12.98
C GLU A 389 42.69 -21.42 -14.31
N LEU A 390 42.99 -20.61 -15.34
CA LEU A 390 43.51 -21.11 -16.62
C LEU A 390 44.89 -21.73 -16.43
N LYS A 391 45.77 -21.08 -15.66
CA LYS A 391 47.10 -21.63 -15.35
C LYS A 391 46.98 -22.96 -14.61
N ARG A 392 46.10 -23.06 -13.61
CA ARG A 392 45.81 -24.31 -12.90
C ARG A 392 45.23 -25.37 -13.84
N TYR A 393 44.31 -25.00 -14.74
CA TYR A 393 43.74 -25.91 -15.73
C TYR A 393 44.79 -26.43 -16.71
N VAL A 394 45.65 -25.55 -17.26
CA VAL A 394 46.75 -25.92 -18.14
C VAL A 394 47.77 -26.80 -17.43
N ALA A 395 48.09 -26.52 -16.16
CA ALA A 395 48.95 -27.38 -15.35
C ALA A 395 48.34 -28.78 -15.16
N ARG A 396 47.04 -28.87 -14.84
CA ARG A 396 46.29 -30.14 -14.78
C ARG A 396 46.28 -30.88 -16.12
N LEU A 397 46.19 -30.14 -17.23
CA LEU A 397 46.22 -30.74 -18.56
C LEU A 397 47.61 -31.29 -18.89
N LYS A 398 48.67 -30.57 -18.53
CA LYS A 398 50.06 -31.03 -18.68
C LYS A 398 50.33 -32.28 -17.85
N THR A 399 49.87 -32.33 -16.60
CA THR A 399 50.02 -33.54 -15.77
C THR A 399 49.22 -34.72 -16.32
N LYS A 400 47.97 -34.51 -16.78
CA LYS A 400 47.18 -35.54 -17.46
C LYS A 400 47.85 -36.03 -18.76
N SER A 401 48.43 -35.13 -19.55
CA SER A 401 49.18 -35.49 -20.76
C SER A 401 50.43 -36.32 -20.46
N ALA A 402 51.18 -35.95 -19.42
CA ALA A 402 52.32 -36.74 -18.95
C ALA A 402 51.90 -38.12 -18.45
N LEU A 403 50.80 -38.21 -17.69
CA LEU A 403 50.24 -39.48 -17.23
C LEU A 403 49.80 -40.36 -18.41
N TYR A 404 49.10 -39.79 -19.40
CA TYR A 404 48.71 -40.49 -20.62
C TYR A 404 49.92 -41.06 -21.36
N LYS A 405 50.98 -40.25 -21.55
CA LYS A 405 52.22 -40.70 -22.20
C LYS A 405 52.89 -41.84 -21.43
N ARG A 406 52.95 -41.75 -20.10
CA ARG A 406 53.48 -42.82 -19.24
C ARG A 406 52.67 -44.11 -19.36
N ARG A 407 51.34 -44.04 -19.22
CA ARG A 407 50.46 -45.22 -19.38
C ARG A 407 50.55 -45.83 -20.77
N ARG A 408 50.68 -45.01 -21.82
CA ARG A 408 50.91 -45.49 -23.18
C ARG A 408 52.26 -46.21 -23.32
N ALA A 409 53.32 -45.73 -22.67
CA ALA A 409 54.61 -46.39 -22.65
C ALA A 409 54.57 -47.71 -21.85
N GLU A 410 53.92 -47.74 -20.69
CA GLU A 410 53.68 -48.97 -19.90
C GLU A 410 52.92 -50.02 -20.73
N LEU A 411 51.85 -49.62 -21.44
CA LEU A 411 51.12 -50.51 -22.35
C LEU A 411 51.97 -51.01 -23.52
N ALA A 412 52.86 -50.19 -24.06
CA ALA A 412 53.80 -50.61 -25.10
C ALA A 412 54.82 -51.62 -24.55
N GLY A 413 55.32 -51.40 -23.33
CA GLY A 413 56.20 -52.34 -22.61
C GLY A 413 55.54 -53.69 -22.38
N LEU A 414 54.32 -53.71 -21.82
CA LEU A 414 53.56 -54.95 -21.59
C LEU A 414 53.27 -55.71 -22.90
N ARG A 415 53.03 -55.00 -24.00
CA ARG A 415 52.88 -55.63 -25.33
C ARG A 415 54.19 -56.25 -25.81
N ALA A 416 55.32 -55.58 -25.60
CA ALA A 416 56.63 -56.13 -25.95
C ALA A 416 56.96 -57.38 -25.10
N GLU A 417 56.70 -57.32 -23.79
CA GLU A 417 56.86 -58.46 -22.88
C GLU A 417 55.96 -59.63 -23.27
N ASN A 418 54.70 -59.39 -23.61
CA ASN A 418 53.79 -60.43 -24.13
C ASN A 418 54.35 -61.03 -25.43
N GLY A 419 54.90 -60.22 -26.32
CA GLY A 419 55.60 -60.70 -27.53
C GLY A 419 56.80 -61.59 -27.22
N VAL A 420 57.63 -61.21 -26.24
CA VAL A 420 58.76 -62.02 -25.77
C VAL A 420 58.26 -63.32 -25.13
N LEU A 421 57.24 -63.26 -24.27
CA LEU A 421 56.61 -64.40 -23.62
C LEU A 421 56.02 -65.38 -24.64
N ASN A 422 55.34 -64.91 -25.67
CA ASN A 422 54.85 -65.77 -26.74
C ASN A 422 56.00 -66.44 -27.49
N ARG A 423 57.09 -65.71 -27.73
CA ARG A 423 58.29 -66.30 -28.36
C ARG A 423 58.95 -67.33 -27.45
N THR A 424 59.05 -67.09 -26.14
CA THR A 424 59.57 -68.08 -25.20
C THR A 424 58.64 -69.29 -25.08
N LEU A 425 57.32 -69.08 -25.09
CA LEU A 425 56.32 -70.17 -25.15
C LEU A 425 56.56 -71.05 -26.39
N LEU A 426 56.70 -70.44 -27.58
CA LEU A 426 57.00 -71.18 -28.81
C LEU A 426 58.33 -71.94 -28.74
N ILE A 427 59.37 -71.35 -28.12
CA ILE A 427 60.66 -72.03 -27.93
C ILE A 427 60.50 -73.21 -26.97
N LEU A 428 59.78 -73.04 -25.87
CA LEU A 428 59.52 -74.09 -24.89
C LEU A 428 58.65 -75.20 -25.49
N GLU A 429 57.62 -74.88 -26.26
CA GLU A 429 56.81 -75.85 -27.01
C GLU A 429 57.68 -76.62 -28.01
N ALA A 430 58.59 -75.95 -28.72
CA ALA A 430 59.53 -76.60 -29.63
C ALA A 430 60.55 -77.48 -28.89
N GLN A 431 60.98 -77.10 -27.68
CA GLN A 431 61.85 -77.92 -26.83
C GLN A 431 61.10 -79.10 -26.21
N LEU A 432 59.84 -78.92 -25.84
CA LEU A 432 58.96 -79.96 -25.29
C LEU A 432 58.56 -80.97 -26.38
N ALA A 433 58.43 -80.52 -27.63
CA ALA A 433 58.32 -81.38 -28.80
C ALA A 433 59.62 -82.18 -29.07
N LYS A 434 60.79 -81.63 -28.74
CA LYS A 434 62.08 -82.34 -28.80
C LYS A 434 62.30 -83.31 -27.62
N LEU A 435 61.63 -83.10 -26.49
CA LEU A 435 61.77 -83.87 -25.24
C LEU A 435 60.77 -85.05 -25.11
N LYS A 436 60.15 -85.49 -26.21
CA LYS A 436 59.40 -86.75 -26.27
C LYS A 436 59.90 -87.57 -27.46
N PRO A 437 60.36 -88.85 -27.32
CA PRO A 437 61.15 -89.54 -26.29
C PRO A 437 62.64 -89.68 -26.77
N THR A 438 63.67 -90.14 -26.07
CA THR A 438 63.88 -91.25 -25.12
C THR A 438 65.09 -90.96 -24.22
N ASP A 439 64.96 -91.37 -22.95
CA ASP A 439 65.96 -91.76 -21.94
C ASP A 439 67.44 -91.75 -22.33
N ASP A 440 68.26 -90.98 -21.59
CA ASP A 440 69.29 -91.55 -20.71
C ASP A 440 69.94 -90.51 -19.78
N ALA A 441 70.36 -91.00 -18.62
CA ALA A 441 70.76 -90.28 -17.43
C ALA A 441 72.09 -89.50 -17.54
N MET A 442 72.10 -88.26 -16.98
CA MET A 442 73.11 -87.57 -16.12
C MET A 442 74.63 -87.60 -16.49
N PRO A 443 75.48 -86.64 -16.03
CA PRO A 443 75.25 -85.66 -14.96
C PRO A 443 75.64 -84.20 -15.24
N VAL A 444 75.05 -83.36 -14.41
CA VAL A 444 75.26 -81.93 -14.19
C VAL A 444 76.71 -81.60 -13.81
N ARG A 445 77.31 -80.64 -14.52
CA ARG A 445 78.52 -79.92 -14.09
C ARG A 445 78.15 -78.49 -13.71
N SER A 446 78.07 -78.24 -12.41
CA SER A 446 77.96 -76.90 -11.81
C SER A 446 79.32 -76.22 -11.82
N ALA A 447 79.45 -75.15 -12.62
CA ALA A 447 80.61 -74.27 -12.59
C ALA A 447 80.38 -73.14 -11.57
N THR A 448 80.91 -73.33 -10.36
CA THR A 448 81.23 -72.24 -9.43
C THR A 448 82.70 -72.36 -9.11
N VAL A 449 83.53 -71.66 -9.90
CA VAL A 449 84.95 -71.44 -9.58
C VAL A 449 85.04 -70.11 -8.87
N LEU A 450 85.34 -70.17 -7.58
CA LEU A 450 85.87 -69.05 -6.80
C LEU A 450 87.30 -68.77 -7.29
N PRO A 451 87.72 -67.50 -7.47
CA PRO A 451 89.13 -67.17 -7.69
C PRO A 451 89.94 -67.33 -6.40
N ASP A 452 90.92 -68.22 -6.43
CA ASP A 452 92.01 -68.30 -5.46
C ASP A 452 93.01 -67.15 -5.73
N ASP A 453 93.00 -66.13 -4.87
CA ASP A 453 94.15 -65.24 -4.59
C ASP A 453 93.86 -64.36 -3.35
N CYS A 454 93.87 -64.97 -2.16
CA CYS A 454 93.84 -64.26 -0.88
C CYS A 454 95.01 -64.70 0.02
N THR A 455 96.17 -64.07 -0.15
CA THR A 455 97.24 -64.06 0.85
C THR A 455 96.97 -62.96 1.90
N VAL A 456 97.44 -63.16 3.13
CA VAL A 456 97.18 -62.28 4.31
C VAL A 456 97.60 -60.82 4.08
N GLU A 457 98.54 -60.56 3.17
CA GLU A 457 99.00 -59.22 2.80
C GLU A 457 98.01 -58.49 1.85
N ASN A 458 97.26 -59.23 1.02
CA ASN A 458 96.23 -58.67 0.14
C ASN A 458 94.92 -58.34 0.88
N ALA A 459 94.62 -59.03 1.99
CA ALA A 459 93.45 -58.72 2.81
C ALA A 459 93.57 -57.36 3.51
N ALA A 460 94.78 -56.99 3.96
CA ALA A 460 95.03 -55.70 4.59
C ALA A 460 94.97 -54.53 3.60
N THR A 461 95.49 -54.72 2.37
CA THR A 461 95.43 -53.72 1.31
C THR A 461 94.02 -53.55 0.74
N ILE A 462 93.27 -54.64 0.55
CA ILE A 462 91.84 -54.60 0.17
C ILE A 462 91.00 -53.97 1.28
N ASN A 463 91.23 -54.30 2.57
CA ASN A 463 90.54 -53.61 3.67
C ASN A 463 90.92 -52.13 3.79
N ALA A 464 92.17 -51.76 3.52
CA ALA A 464 92.59 -50.36 3.49
C ALA A 464 91.98 -49.60 2.30
N GLN A 465 91.88 -50.22 1.12
CA GLN A 465 91.17 -49.67 -0.03
C GLN A 465 89.66 -49.58 0.22
N LEU A 466 89.04 -50.59 0.83
CA LEU A 466 87.63 -50.57 1.22
C LEU A 466 87.37 -49.50 2.28
N SER A 467 88.24 -49.35 3.27
CA SER A 467 88.14 -48.30 4.29
C SER A 467 88.32 -46.90 3.71
N ARG A 468 89.22 -46.72 2.74
CA ARG A 468 89.36 -45.47 1.96
C ARG A 468 88.13 -45.19 1.09
N ASN A 469 87.54 -46.21 0.48
CA ASN A 469 86.33 -46.06 -0.31
C ASN A 469 85.11 -45.75 0.58
N ILE A 470 85.00 -46.40 1.74
CA ILE A 470 83.95 -46.12 2.73
C ILE A 470 84.12 -44.72 3.30
N SER A 471 85.34 -44.25 3.57
CA SER A 471 85.57 -42.89 4.04
C SER A 471 85.31 -41.85 2.95
N ALA A 472 85.67 -42.13 1.69
CA ALA A 472 85.34 -41.29 0.54
C ALA A 472 83.82 -41.20 0.30
N PHE A 473 83.09 -42.33 0.36
CA PHE A 473 81.63 -42.32 0.27
C PHE A 473 80.98 -41.64 1.46
N ARG A 474 81.49 -41.80 2.69
CA ARG A 474 81.02 -41.04 3.86
C ARG A 474 81.27 -39.55 3.71
N ALA A 475 82.41 -39.13 3.15
CA ALA A 475 82.72 -37.74 2.87
C ALA A 475 81.82 -37.15 1.76
N GLN A 476 81.39 -37.95 0.78
CA GLN A 476 80.41 -37.56 -0.24
C GLN A 476 78.96 -37.56 0.28
N LEU A 477 78.62 -38.44 1.22
CA LEU A 477 77.29 -38.53 1.84
C LEU A 477 77.05 -37.44 2.89
N ALA A 478 78.08 -37.03 3.63
CA ALA A 478 77.97 -35.99 4.65
C ALA A 478 77.37 -34.65 4.14
N PRO A 479 77.79 -34.07 3.00
CA PRO A 479 77.17 -32.85 2.47
C PRO A 479 75.72 -33.09 2.03
N LEU A 480 75.41 -34.21 1.38
CA LEU A 480 74.03 -34.55 1.00
C LEU A 480 73.11 -34.75 2.21
N LEU A 481 73.63 -35.34 3.30
CA LEU A 481 72.90 -35.48 4.56
C LEU A 481 72.69 -34.12 5.25
N ASN A 482 73.69 -33.24 5.17
CA ASN A 482 73.61 -31.87 5.68
C ASN A 482 72.63 -31.00 4.86
N GLU A 483 72.46 -31.25 3.56
CA GLU A 483 71.43 -30.62 2.72
C GLU A 483 70.02 -31.20 2.94
N LEU A 484 69.92 -32.50 3.22
CA LEU A 484 68.64 -33.16 3.52
C LEU A 484 68.03 -32.71 4.84
N ARG A 485 68.84 -32.39 5.85
CA ARG A 485 68.38 -31.97 7.17
C ARG A 485 67.52 -30.68 7.15
N PRO A 486 67.95 -29.56 6.54
CA PRO A 486 67.12 -28.37 6.42
C PRO A 486 65.92 -28.58 5.49
N LEU A 487 66.02 -29.44 4.46
CA LEU A 487 64.87 -29.79 3.62
C LEU A 487 63.78 -30.53 4.41
N ARG A 488 64.17 -31.48 5.28
CA ARG A 488 63.23 -32.18 6.18
C ARG A 488 62.57 -31.24 7.18
N GLN A 489 63.32 -30.30 7.75
CA GLN A 489 62.77 -29.26 8.63
C GLN A 489 61.78 -28.35 7.88
N LYS A 490 62.14 -27.88 6.67
CA LYS A 490 61.22 -27.09 5.84
C LYS A 490 59.96 -27.85 5.46
N PHE A 491 60.06 -29.15 5.19
CA PHE A 491 58.91 -30.01 4.92
C PHE A 491 58.00 -30.11 6.14
N GLN A 492 58.56 -30.36 7.33
CA GLN A 492 57.80 -30.40 8.59
C GLN A 492 57.12 -29.07 8.89
N GLU A 493 57.82 -27.94 8.76
CA GLU A 493 57.22 -26.60 8.95
C GLU A 493 56.09 -26.33 7.95
N LEU A 494 56.25 -26.77 6.69
CA LEU A 494 55.22 -26.60 5.66
C LEU A 494 54.00 -27.48 5.92
N GLU A 495 54.21 -28.70 6.40
CA GLU A 495 53.17 -29.65 6.79
C GLU A 495 52.39 -29.15 8.02
N GLU A 496 53.08 -28.62 9.04
CA GLU A 496 52.45 -27.98 10.20
C GLU A 496 51.62 -26.76 9.78
N ARG A 497 52.15 -25.89 8.91
CA ARG A 497 51.40 -24.75 8.36
C ARG A 497 50.18 -25.18 7.55
N TYR A 498 50.31 -26.24 6.75
CA TYR A 498 49.21 -26.80 5.98
C TYR A 498 48.12 -27.37 6.90
N ILE A 499 48.48 -28.16 7.91
CA ILE A 499 47.53 -28.73 8.87
C ILE A 499 46.83 -27.62 9.66
N ALA A 500 47.56 -26.59 10.09
CA ALA A 500 46.97 -25.44 10.77
C ALA A 500 45.98 -24.68 9.88
N ALA A 501 46.35 -24.42 8.62
CA ALA A 501 45.48 -23.77 7.65
C ALA A 501 44.26 -24.63 7.27
N TYR A 502 44.42 -25.94 7.19
CA TYR A 502 43.31 -26.88 6.93
C TYR A 502 42.33 -26.91 8.10
N ARG A 503 42.83 -26.94 9.35
CA ARG A 503 41.99 -26.87 10.56
C ARG A 503 41.23 -25.55 10.65
N SER A 504 41.87 -24.42 10.35
CA SER A 504 41.18 -23.13 10.37
C SER A 504 40.14 -23.04 9.26
N TYR A 505 40.45 -23.52 8.05
CA TYR A 505 39.49 -23.60 6.95
C TYR A 505 38.28 -24.47 7.31
N SER A 506 38.51 -25.69 7.80
CA SER A 506 37.43 -26.62 8.20
C SER A 506 36.56 -26.06 9.34
N SER A 507 37.16 -25.32 10.28
CA SER A 507 36.41 -24.63 11.33
C SER A 507 35.53 -23.50 10.78
N ILE A 508 36.03 -22.72 9.82
CA ILE A 508 35.24 -21.68 9.16
C ILE A 508 34.14 -22.30 8.29
N GLU A 509 34.44 -23.38 7.56
CA GLU A 509 33.49 -24.11 6.73
C GLU A 509 32.33 -24.64 7.57
N THR A 510 32.60 -25.35 8.65
CA THR A 510 31.56 -25.85 9.57
C THR A 510 30.74 -24.73 10.22
N SER A 511 31.38 -23.61 10.59
CA SER A 511 30.68 -22.42 11.09
C SER A 511 29.76 -21.81 10.03
N MET A 512 30.23 -21.68 8.78
CA MET A 512 29.45 -21.17 7.66
C MET A 512 28.33 -22.13 7.25
N GLU A 513 28.55 -23.44 7.29
CA GLU A 513 27.52 -24.45 7.08
C GLU A 513 26.45 -24.36 8.16
N SER A 514 26.84 -24.16 9.42
CA SER A 514 25.87 -23.99 10.52
C SER A 514 25.02 -22.73 10.35
N SER A 515 25.63 -21.60 9.95
CA SER A 515 24.91 -20.36 9.70
C SER A 515 24.02 -20.46 8.45
N MET A 516 24.50 -21.10 7.39
CA MET A 516 23.73 -21.40 6.19
C MET A 516 22.52 -22.27 6.50
N ASN A 517 22.67 -23.33 7.31
CA ASN A 517 21.58 -24.19 7.72
C ASN A 517 20.56 -23.44 8.59
N ASN A 518 21.01 -22.58 9.51
CA ASN A 518 20.11 -21.75 10.31
C ASN A 518 19.31 -20.77 9.43
N LEU A 519 19.97 -20.09 8.49
CA LEU A 519 19.32 -19.20 7.52
C LEU A 519 18.33 -19.96 6.62
N LEU A 520 18.70 -21.15 6.14
CA LEU A 520 17.80 -21.98 5.34
C LEU A 520 16.56 -22.40 6.13
N ASN A 521 16.73 -22.79 7.40
CA ASN A 521 15.62 -23.14 8.28
C ASN A 521 14.71 -21.93 8.54
N GLU A 522 15.29 -20.75 8.79
CA GLU A 522 14.52 -19.51 8.98
C GLU A 522 13.75 -19.12 7.71
N VAL A 523 14.39 -19.19 6.53
CA VAL A 523 13.73 -18.94 5.25
C VAL A 523 12.60 -19.94 5.00
N ASN A 524 12.78 -21.22 5.34
CA ASN A 524 11.73 -22.22 5.20
C ASN A 524 10.56 -21.95 6.16
N LEU A 525 10.83 -21.61 7.42
CA LEU A 525 9.81 -21.23 8.39
C LEU A 525 9.02 -20.00 7.93
N LEU A 526 9.71 -18.97 7.44
CA LEU A 526 9.07 -17.77 6.88
C LEU A 526 8.22 -18.11 5.66
N ARG A 527 8.67 -19.01 4.78
CA ARG A 527 7.87 -19.48 3.63
C ARG A 527 6.63 -20.23 4.08
N GLU A 528 6.71 -21.06 5.11
CA GLU A 528 5.54 -21.74 5.66
C GLU A 528 4.55 -20.77 6.32
N ASN A 529 5.05 -19.77 7.06
CA ASN A 529 4.20 -18.73 7.65
C ASN A 529 3.50 -17.91 6.57
N VAL A 530 4.22 -17.48 5.53
CA VAL A 530 3.62 -16.77 4.39
C VAL A 530 2.53 -17.61 3.73
N LYS A 531 2.75 -18.93 3.55
CA LYS A 531 1.70 -19.82 3.01
C LYS A 531 0.47 -19.91 3.91
N LYS A 532 0.66 -20.07 5.22
CA LYS A 532 -0.45 -20.09 6.19
C LYS A 532 -1.24 -18.78 6.18
N ASP A 533 -0.53 -17.66 6.15
CA ASP A 533 -1.14 -16.33 6.11
C ASP A 533 -1.89 -16.11 4.78
N THR A 534 -1.36 -16.58 3.65
CA THR A 534 -2.07 -16.51 2.36
C THR A 534 -3.35 -17.36 2.38
N ASP A 535 -3.29 -18.57 2.94
CA ASP A 535 -4.45 -19.46 3.05
C ASP A 535 -5.51 -18.86 4.00
N GLU A 536 -5.10 -18.18 5.06
CA GLU A 536 -6.00 -17.46 5.97
C GLU A 536 -6.63 -16.24 5.29
N ILE A 537 -5.86 -15.46 4.54
CA ILE A 537 -6.37 -14.33 3.75
C ILE A 537 -7.40 -14.82 2.72
N GLU A 538 -7.14 -15.93 2.03
CA GLU A 538 -8.08 -16.50 1.07
C GLU A 538 -9.38 -16.97 1.73
N ARG A 539 -9.29 -17.65 2.88
CA ARG A 539 -10.47 -18.04 3.67
C ARG A 539 -11.28 -16.82 4.11
N LEU A 540 -10.63 -15.79 4.66
CA LEU A 540 -11.30 -14.56 5.09
C LEU A 540 -11.93 -13.81 3.92
N ARG A 541 -11.29 -13.80 2.74
CA ARG A 541 -11.86 -13.20 1.52
C ARG A 541 -13.11 -13.93 1.06
N GLN A 542 -13.10 -15.27 1.10
CA GLN A 542 -14.28 -16.08 0.79
C GLN A 542 -15.41 -15.80 1.78
N GLU A 543 -15.11 -15.73 3.08
CA GLU A 543 -16.09 -15.41 4.11
C GLU A 543 -16.69 -14.00 3.91
N ILE A 544 -15.86 -12.99 3.68
CA ILE A 544 -16.33 -11.63 3.35
C ILE A 544 -17.21 -11.62 2.10
N ALA A 545 -16.88 -12.40 1.06
CA ALA A 545 -17.70 -12.49 -0.14
C ALA A 545 -19.08 -13.11 0.17
N THR A 546 -19.13 -14.16 0.99
CA THR A 546 -20.41 -14.77 1.42
C THR A 546 -21.25 -13.80 2.25
N LEU A 547 -20.62 -13.05 3.16
CA LEU A 547 -21.29 -12.03 3.98
C LEU A 547 -21.81 -10.87 3.15
N LYS A 548 -21.08 -10.42 2.13
CA LYS A 548 -21.54 -9.39 1.20
C LYS A 548 -22.75 -9.86 0.38
N LEU A 549 -22.72 -11.08 -0.15
CA LEU A 549 -23.88 -11.64 -0.84
C LEU A 549 -25.09 -11.75 0.09
N ALA A 550 -24.90 -12.12 1.36
CA ALA A 550 -25.96 -12.11 2.35
C ALA A 550 -26.47 -10.69 2.64
N GLN A 551 -25.59 -9.71 2.75
CA GLN A 551 -25.96 -8.31 2.96
C GLN A 551 -26.75 -7.73 1.78
N ASP A 552 -26.32 -8.00 0.55
CA ASP A 552 -27.02 -7.57 -0.67
C ASP A 552 -28.43 -8.16 -0.72
N ARG A 553 -28.58 -9.46 -0.41
CA ARG A 553 -29.88 -10.12 -0.29
C ARG A 553 -30.77 -9.47 0.78
N ILE A 554 -30.22 -9.16 1.95
CA ILE A 554 -30.97 -8.46 3.02
C ILE A 554 -31.40 -7.07 2.54
N GLN A 555 -30.55 -6.34 1.82
CA GLN A 555 -30.91 -5.03 1.27
C GLN A 555 -32.00 -5.12 0.21
N GLU A 556 -31.95 -6.13 -0.66
CA GLU A 556 -33.01 -6.42 -1.62
C GLU A 556 -34.32 -6.72 -0.90
N GLU A 557 -34.31 -7.56 0.14
CA GLU A 557 -35.49 -7.81 0.97
C GLU A 557 -36.04 -6.53 1.62
N ILE A 558 -35.20 -5.70 2.23
CA ILE A 558 -35.63 -4.42 2.84
C ILE A 558 -36.28 -3.52 1.77
N ARG A 559 -35.74 -3.48 0.55
CA ARG A 559 -36.33 -2.73 -0.57
C ARG A 559 -37.69 -3.29 -0.99
N HIS A 560 -37.83 -4.62 -1.02
CA HIS A 560 -39.09 -5.27 -1.31
C HIS A 560 -40.14 -5.00 -0.22
N TYR A 561 -39.76 -4.99 1.07
CA TYR A 561 -40.64 -4.61 2.19
C TYR A 561 -41.04 -3.12 2.18
N ALA A 562 -40.14 -2.22 1.79
CA ALA A 562 -40.40 -0.78 1.80
C ALA A 562 -41.26 -0.30 0.61
N SER A 563 -41.40 -1.10 -0.45
CA SER A 563 -42.20 -0.75 -1.63
C SER A 563 -43.64 -1.28 -1.49
N PRO A 564 -44.68 -0.42 -1.53
CA PRO A 564 -46.09 -0.83 -1.43
C PRO A 564 -46.56 -1.47 -2.75
N GLY A 565 -46.02 -2.64 -3.06
CA GLY A 565 -46.14 -3.35 -4.34
C GLY A 565 -44.88 -4.14 -4.74
N GLY A 566 -43.88 -4.27 -3.86
CA GLY A 566 -42.69 -5.09 -4.10
C GLY A 566 -43.05 -6.56 -4.33
N GLY A 567 -42.35 -7.22 -5.27
CA GLY A 567 -42.54 -8.64 -5.58
C GLY A 567 -42.36 -9.59 -4.38
N PRO A 568 -42.58 -10.91 -4.58
CA PRO A 568 -42.56 -11.89 -3.50
C PRO A 568 -41.24 -11.83 -2.73
N THR A 569 -41.33 -11.79 -1.40
CA THR A 569 -40.13 -11.76 -0.55
C THR A 569 -39.55 -13.18 -0.41
N LEU A 570 -38.27 -13.31 -0.07
CA LEU A 570 -37.64 -14.62 0.14
C LEU A 570 -38.38 -15.43 1.22
N ARG A 571 -38.98 -14.74 2.21
CA ARG A 571 -39.85 -15.34 3.22
C ARG A 571 -41.11 -15.95 2.60
N ASP A 572 -41.70 -15.28 1.62
CA ASP A 572 -42.88 -15.79 0.91
C ASP A 572 -42.51 -16.99 0.03
N GLU A 573 -41.37 -16.93 -0.68
CA GLU A 573 -40.85 -18.05 -1.47
C GLU A 573 -40.51 -19.27 -0.60
N LEU A 574 -39.86 -19.06 0.55
CA LEU A 574 -39.54 -20.13 1.50
C LEU A 574 -40.81 -20.73 2.11
N ASN A 575 -41.80 -19.92 2.44
CA ASN A 575 -43.10 -20.41 2.91
C ASN A 575 -43.84 -21.20 1.83
N GLU A 576 -43.77 -20.77 0.57
CA GLU A 576 -44.36 -21.50 -0.55
C GLU A 576 -43.66 -22.85 -0.75
N MET A 577 -42.32 -22.88 -0.72
CA MET A 577 -41.56 -24.14 -0.78
C MET A 577 -41.87 -25.07 0.39
N ILE A 578 -41.98 -24.54 1.62
CA ILE A 578 -42.38 -25.32 2.80
C ILE A 578 -43.78 -25.90 2.58
N GLN A 579 -44.75 -25.11 2.09
CA GLN A 579 -46.09 -25.60 1.80
C GLN A 579 -46.10 -26.69 0.72
N VAL A 580 -45.26 -26.56 -0.31
CA VAL A 580 -45.13 -27.57 -1.37
C VAL A 580 -44.54 -28.87 -0.80
N GLU A 581 -43.48 -28.80 0.00
CA GLU A 581 -42.88 -29.98 0.62
C GLU A 581 -43.80 -30.60 1.69
N GLU A 582 -44.56 -29.81 2.44
CA GLU A 582 -45.58 -30.32 3.35
C GLU A 582 -46.71 -31.05 2.60
N LYS A 583 -47.18 -30.51 1.47
CA LYS A 583 -48.15 -31.20 0.60
C LYS A 583 -47.58 -32.52 0.08
N LYS A 584 -46.32 -32.52 -0.36
CA LYS A 584 -45.63 -33.73 -0.82
C LYS A 584 -45.47 -34.77 0.31
N SER A 585 -45.13 -34.33 1.52
CA SER A 585 -45.07 -35.18 2.71
C SER A 585 -46.43 -35.80 3.05
N LYS A 586 -47.53 -35.04 2.92
CA LYS A 586 -48.90 -35.56 3.08
C LYS A 586 -49.23 -36.61 2.03
N LEU A 587 -48.95 -36.34 0.75
CA LEU A 587 -49.17 -37.29 -0.34
C LEU A 587 -48.37 -38.59 -0.12
N LEU A 588 -47.09 -38.50 0.24
CA LEU A 588 -46.27 -39.68 0.53
C LEU A 588 -46.78 -40.48 1.72
N LYS A 589 -47.33 -39.83 2.76
CA LYS A 589 -47.96 -40.53 3.89
C LYS A 589 -49.24 -41.25 3.48
N ASP A 590 -50.03 -40.66 2.59
CA ASP A 590 -51.25 -41.29 2.08
C ASP A 590 -50.90 -42.46 1.15
N ASP A 591 -49.86 -42.32 0.32
CA ASP A 591 -49.30 -43.42 -0.47
C ASP A 591 -48.77 -44.53 0.43
N GLU A 592 -48.03 -44.22 1.51
CA GLU A 592 -47.55 -45.20 2.49
C GLU A 592 -48.70 -45.96 3.15
N LYS A 593 -49.80 -45.28 3.52
CA LYS A 593 -51.01 -45.94 4.03
C LYS A 593 -51.61 -46.88 3.01
N SER A 594 -51.78 -46.43 1.76
CA SER A 594 -52.33 -47.26 0.68
C SER A 594 -51.44 -48.48 0.40
N LEU A 595 -50.12 -48.34 0.51
CA LEU A 595 -49.17 -49.43 0.37
C LEU A 595 -49.27 -50.41 1.55
N LYS A 596 -49.45 -49.92 2.78
CA LYS A 596 -49.69 -50.79 3.95
C LYS A 596 -50.99 -51.57 3.81
N GLU A 597 -52.07 -50.94 3.35
CA GLU A 597 -53.34 -51.62 3.06
C GLU A 597 -53.17 -52.70 2.00
N ARG A 598 -52.53 -52.38 0.87
CA ARG A 598 -52.20 -53.37 -0.18
C ARG A 598 -51.26 -54.48 0.32
N ALA A 599 -50.31 -54.16 1.20
CA ALA A 599 -49.42 -55.14 1.78
C ALA A 599 -50.20 -56.15 2.64
N ILE A 600 -51.13 -55.66 3.49
CA ILE A 600 -52.02 -56.51 4.28
C ILE A 600 -52.90 -57.37 3.37
N GLU A 601 -53.46 -56.81 2.30
CA GLU A 601 -54.22 -57.58 1.30
C GLU A 601 -53.36 -58.66 0.63
N SER A 602 -52.13 -58.33 0.24
CA SER A 602 -51.21 -59.27 -0.38
C SER A 602 -50.76 -60.38 0.59
N GLU A 603 -50.59 -60.06 1.87
CA GLU A 603 -50.27 -61.02 2.91
C GLU A 603 -51.44 -61.99 3.13
N ASN A 604 -52.67 -61.47 3.20
CA ASN A 604 -53.88 -62.29 3.26
C ASN A 604 -54.02 -63.19 2.03
N GLN A 605 -53.77 -62.66 0.82
CA GLN A 605 -53.77 -63.47 -0.41
C GLN A 605 -52.70 -64.56 -0.36
N THR A 606 -51.49 -64.24 0.11
CA THR A 606 -50.40 -65.22 0.24
C THR A 606 -50.76 -66.31 1.25
N GLN A 607 -51.39 -65.96 2.38
CA GLN A 607 -51.90 -66.94 3.34
C GLN A 607 -53.00 -67.82 2.72
N GLN A 608 -53.92 -67.26 1.94
CA GLN A 608 -54.94 -68.03 1.22
C GLN A 608 -54.30 -69.00 0.21
N TRP A 609 -53.30 -68.56 -0.55
CA TRP A 609 -52.55 -69.42 -1.47
C TRP A 609 -51.79 -70.54 -0.73
N ASN A 610 -51.13 -70.22 0.38
CA ASN A 610 -50.45 -71.22 1.21
C ASN A 610 -51.43 -72.25 1.78
N ASN A 611 -52.61 -71.82 2.24
CA ASN A 611 -53.67 -72.73 2.69
C ASN A 611 -54.16 -73.63 1.54
N LEU A 612 -54.30 -73.07 0.33
CA LEU A 612 -54.69 -73.83 -0.86
C LEU A 612 -53.63 -74.88 -1.21
N ILE A 613 -52.34 -74.51 -1.17
CA ILE A 613 -51.20 -75.42 -1.36
C ILE A 613 -51.25 -76.53 -0.31
N ALA A 614 -51.41 -76.21 0.97
CA ALA A 614 -51.52 -77.19 2.04
C ALA A 614 -52.71 -78.15 1.83
N ILE A 615 -53.87 -77.64 1.37
CA ILE A 615 -55.01 -78.50 1.01
C ILE A 615 -54.64 -79.43 -0.15
N PHE A 616 -53.92 -78.93 -1.17
CA PHE A 616 -53.49 -79.75 -2.30
C PHE A 616 -52.42 -80.77 -1.91
N GLU A 617 -51.48 -80.43 -1.03
CA GLU A 617 -50.51 -81.36 -0.46
C GLU A 617 -51.20 -82.44 0.37
N CYS A 618 -52.16 -82.07 1.22
CA CYS A 618 -53.00 -83.03 1.94
C CYS A 618 -53.78 -83.92 0.97
N LYS A 619 -54.35 -83.38 -0.10
CA LYS A 619 -55.01 -84.19 -1.15
C LYS A 619 -54.03 -85.12 -1.86
N LEU A 620 -52.81 -84.67 -2.13
CA LEU A 620 -51.76 -85.47 -2.74
C LEU A 620 -51.36 -86.62 -1.80
N GLN A 621 -51.15 -86.32 -0.52
CA GLN A 621 -50.86 -87.32 0.52
C GLN A 621 -52.02 -88.30 0.70
N CYS A 622 -53.26 -87.84 0.76
CA CYS A 622 -54.43 -88.72 0.80
C CYS A 622 -54.54 -89.59 -0.47
N ALA A 623 -54.19 -89.06 -1.65
CA ALA A 623 -54.16 -89.84 -2.89
C ALA A 623 -53.00 -90.85 -2.91
N GLU A 624 -51.83 -90.51 -2.36
CA GLU A 624 -50.73 -91.45 -2.17
C GLU A 624 -51.05 -92.53 -1.14
N ASP A 625 -51.68 -92.17 -0.03
CA ASP A 625 -52.15 -93.11 0.98
C ASP A 625 -53.29 -93.99 0.46
N SER A 626 -54.18 -93.46 -0.38
CA SER A 626 -55.14 -94.27 -1.15
C SER A 626 -54.41 -95.19 -2.13
N LYS A 627 -53.39 -94.75 -2.87
CA LYS A 627 -52.56 -95.64 -3.70
C LYS A 627 -51.81 -96.71 -2.90
N LYS A 628 -51.48 -96.46 -1.63
CA LYS A 628 -50.84 -97.42 -0.73
C LYS A 628 -51.83 -98.40 -0.11
N ARG A 629 -53.03 -97.93 0.28
CA ARG A 629 -54.11 -98.76 0.85
C ARG A 629 -54.81 -99.58 -0.22
N ASP A 630 -55.08 -98.97 -1.36
CA ASP A 630 -55.58 -99.62 -2.56
C ASP A 630 -54.35 -100.12 -3.33
N GLY A 631 -53.84 -101.28 -2.89
CA GLY A 631 -52.68 -101.94 -3.48
C GLY A 631 -52.66 -101.80 -5.01
N VAL A 632 -51.52 -101.32 -5.51
CA VAL A 632 -51.35 -100.84 -6.89
C VAL A 632 -51.78 -101.91 -7.89
N ILE A 633 -52.94 -101.70 -8.52
CA ILE A 633 -53.35 -102.45 -9.70
C ILE A 633 -52.55 -101.91 -10.90
N VAL A 634 -51.36 -102.48 -11.14
CA VAL A 634 -50.63 -102.25 -12.39
C VAL A 634 -51.30 -103.09 -13.49
N ARG A 635 -52.12 -102.45 -14.33
CA ARG A 635 -52.67 -103.08 -15.54
C ARG A 635 -51.64 -103.02 -16.67
N GLY A 636 -50.90 -104.12 -16.86
CA GLY A 636 -50.20 -104.44 -18.09
C GLY A 636 -51.01 -105.46 -18.90
N GLN A 637 -51.16 -105.22 -20.20
CA GLN A 637 -51.99 -105.98 -21.14
C GLN A 637 -51.89 -107.52 -20.95
N GLY A 638 -52.90 -108.12 -20.31
CA GLY A 638 -53.19 -109.56 -20.44
C GLY A 638 -53.04 -110.47 -19.21
N ALA A 639 -52.62 -109.98 -18.04
CA ALA A 639 -52.69 -110.76 -16.78
C ALA A 639 -52.70 -109.85 -15.54
N GLU A 640 -53.67 -110.05 -14.65
CA GLU A 640 -53.78 -109.33 -13.38
C GLU A 640 -52.95 -110.07 -12.31
N THR A 641 -51.85 -109.46 -11.86
CA THR A 641 -51.13 -109.89 -10.66
C THR A 641 -51.25 -108.84 -9.57
N LEU A 642 -52.06 -109.15 -8.56
CA LEU A 642 -52.17 -108.42 -7.30
C LEU A 642 -50.90 -108.67 -6.47
N ILE A 643 -50.06 -107.66 -6.32
CA ILE A 643 -48.99 -107.68 -5.31
C ILE A 643 -49.52 -106.91 -4.10
N LEU A 644 -49.91 -107.66 -3.08
CA LEU A 644 -50.12 -107.14 -1.74
C LEU A 644 -48.76 -106.82 -1.12
N GLN A 645 -48.62 -105.63 -0.53
CA GLN A 645 -47.78 -105.47 0.66
C GLN A 645 -48.69 -105.39 1.87
#